data_AF-A0A8H6V9M3-F1
#
_entry.id   AF-A0A8H6V9M3-F1
#
_cell.length_a   1.000
_cell.length_b   1.000
_cell.length_c   1.000
_cell.angle_alpha   90.00
_cell.angle_beta   90.00
_cell.angle_gamma   90.00
#
_symmetry.space_group_name_H-M   'P 1'
#
loop_
_entity.id
_entity.type
_entity.pdbx_description
1 polymer ?
#
loop_
_entity_poly.entity_id
_entity_poly.type
_entity_poly.pdbx_seq_one_letter_code
_entity_poly.pdbx_strand_id
1 'polypeptide(L)'
;MSDGIHTYTGAWINWSESAIRGATLTLSQKHAGVLSAFLAILVSFAGSLFWIILSFAIHQAYTTEPGQGQDALHSQRQLILRNKTAAGAVWALIKLPFENGRTASRVKALGRSLPLAILAILNILLFGVSGLFTSYITKTAGDSTIIIGPACGGFQFNDSDSVMSFKTLLDTYESATYVRQCYQGSPSGLLCGTYARPSIPFTTNQNATCPFASELCSYNGQSAFQMDTGLLDSQTDFGINAPPRDRIKFRRVATCAPVKHGSGLGTSRNDSTYGTILYINAGAQYYMGQPYLNYTFEYTPSPQLDGIGYTLSAMFAKADPTGLLLTTRSWAPDPRINQTDADITMMMLNQNGVMYLQPSHDPWITAEVENNLSLENTTYNKTLWSKSYEANLLVCVDQYQVCNPSRSGDSGCTKLGGQMSTFLSAFKLDGVTPILGFNMAQLTTVSRFLSANTDRSMYSNVDGRGGAALNASMMAYMNMNSYLPPNQWQIEVSTWFATSLAKEQAWAFEWATAPKNLPPNTLGYGWNVTAPINAVARSACRNQLMKNASGYENFSILGLALTLIVCGLIVVIGLTVDTVVGWLRRGKTVYKRDQWAVEETLALHKAAYTNLGLWRDNGEEIPPSSILLSYSASSVPHGAELDTEGVGTGMKHGPIGHEELFAYTNGHFLIDEQRQLDRRYLRFNIDALCDIAAVAGDEPSPVITIEKMEGGFSKALLMKKENGKEVVAKIPCRIAGPACLTTASEVGVLEYIRKHTSIPVPRVLSWSSDSSNPVGAEYIVMEKTAGVPLFQRWADMAEIDKLELIKNLTKLEAQLSSIQFPAYGGLYLRADAGAQLSTYQMLNESIDPCHTFCIGPSGDRSFHIDRDTNLGQSKKDFNQGPWNTISNLGISIAKRELARISSKRLDRPPTFYQGSVEEQAQLLQSTMSLMPMLDSHPTLTKSGRPILWHTDLHMGNIYVAPDASSRIVSVIDFQSLSVLPAFLQAQWPVFLRPPQNYTKGFLQPKLPDMFDELDEESKSLVRQEWSQAKLAKAYEVSTYLEDRFAYDAMNVPRVFRELFIRCGEVSEVGVGSLRACLIEIFQNWSGLGFTGRCPFFFTEEEINTHERQFVEYQAWHEVQRLALECLDTDAEGWIAPQLDFTEKQRQNRELLSMFLERMAGEKSRGSEEDVAISG
;
A
#
# COMPACT_ATOMS: atom_id res chain seq x y z
N MET A 1 -15.72 -24.70 5.16
CA MET A 1 -14.83 -24.11 4.14
C MET A 1 -15.00 -22.61 4.30
N SER A 2 -13.92 -21.82 4.36
CA SER A 2 -14.01 -20.37 4.51
C SER A 2 -14.88 -19.76 3.41
N ASP A 3 -15.67 -18.75 3.76
CA ASP A 3 -16.65 -18.10 2.88
C ASP A 3 -16.02 -17.20 1.78
N GLY A 4 -14.75 -17.42 1.41
CA GLY A 4 -13.97 -16.57 0.52
C GLY A 4 -13.48 -17.25 -0.75
N ILE A 5 -13.14 -16.45 -1.77
CA ILE A 5 -12.41 -16.90 -2.97
C ILE A 5 -10.94 -17.08 -2.58
N HIS A 6 -10.37 -18.24 -2.91
CA HIS A 6 -8.99 -18.59 -2.58
C HIS A 6 -8.28 -19.27 -3.77
N THR A 7 -6.97 -19.10 -3.83
CA THR A 7 -6.13 -19.83 -4.78
C THR A 7 -5.90 -21.26 -4.29
N TYR A 8 -6.01 -22.23 -5.19
CA TYR A 8 -5.71 -23.63 -4.90
C TYR A 8 -4.22 -23.79 -4.55
N THR A 9 -3.95 -24.30 -3.35
CA THR A 9 -2.60 -24.70 -2.93
C THR A 9 -2.45 -26.21 -3.06
N GLY A 10 -1.40 -26.64 -3.75
CA GLY A 10 -1.13 -28.05 -4.01
C GLY A 10 -0.61 -28.30 -5.41
N ALA A 11 -0.44 -29.58 -5.75
CA ALA A 11 -0.02 -30.01 -7.07
C ALA A 11 -1.19 -30.00 -8.05
N TRP A 12 -0.95 -29.51 -9.26
CA TRP A 12 -1.88 -29.52 -10.39
C TRP A 12 -1.11 -29.51 -11.71
N ILE A 13 -1.82 -29.66 -12.83
CA ILE A 13 -1.23 -29.64 -14.17
C ILE A 13 -1.74 -28.42 -14.91
N ASN A 14 -0.84 -27.53 -15.29
CA ASN A 14 -1.11 -26.49 -16.26
C ASN A 14 -1.11 -27.09 -17.67
N TRP A 15 -2.30 -27.33 -18.20
CA TRP A 15 -2.47 -27.93 -19.52
C TRP A 15 -2.16 -26.95 -20.67
N SER A 16 -1.74 -25.70 -20.40
CA SER A 16 -1.11 -24.88 -21.46
C SER A 16 0.20 -25.50 -21.92
N GLU A 17 0.80 -26.35 -21.08
CA GLU A 17 2.00 -27.12 -21.38
C GLU A 17 1.72 -28.64 -21.41
N SER A 18 2.76 -29.42 -21.68
CA SER A 18 2.71 -30.89 -21.57
C SER A 18 2.48 -31.35 -20.13
N ALA A 19 1.93 -32.55 -19.92
CA ALA A 19 1.66 -33.10 -18.59
C ALA A 19 2.87 -33.13 -17.63
N ILE A 20 4.10 -33.26 -18.18
CA ILE A 20 5.34 -33.30 -17.39
C ILE A 20 5.86 -31.90 -17.09
N ARG A 21 5.92 -31.01 -18.10
CA ARG A 21 6.42 -29.63 -17.91
C ARG A 21 5.44 -28.76 -17.13
N GLY A 22 4.15 -28.92 -17.40
CA GLY A 22 3.07 -28.20 -16.71
C GLY A 22 2.75 -28.75 -15.32
N ALA A 23 3.51 -29.71 -14.79
CA ALA A 23 3.34 -30.18 -13.42
C ALA A 23 3.78 -29.07 -12.45
N THR A 24 2.81 -28.43 -11.83
CA THR A 24 2.98 -27.20 -11.04
C THR A 24 2.57 -27.43 -9.59
N LEU A 25 3.39 -26.96 -8.67
CA LEU A 25 3.08 -26.89 -7.24
C LEU A 25 2.82 -25.44 -6.87
N THR A 26 1.59 -25.11 -6.49
CA THR A 26 1.25 -23.76 -5.99
C THR A 26 1.29 -23.75 -4.46
N LEU A 27 2.02 -22.78 -3.91
CA LEU A 27 2.15 -22.56 -2.47
C LEU A 27 1.80 -21.11 -2.12
N SER A 28 1.36 -20.86 -0.89
CA SER A 28 1.26 -19.48 -0.39
C SER A 28 2.65 -18.88 -0.25
N GLN A 29 2.78 -17.55 -0.35
CA GLN A 29 4.06 -16.83 -0.32
C GLN A 29 4.92 -17.21 0.91
N LYS A 30 4.30 -17.43 2.07
CA LYS A 30 4.98 -17.97 3.27
C LYS A 30 5.65 -19.32 3.02
N HIS A 31 4.92 -20.31 2.51
CA HIS A 31 5.43 -21.67 2.28
C HIS A 31 6.39 -21.71 1.08
N ALA A 32 6.14 -20.89 0.07
CA ALA A 32 7.02 -20.69 -1.07
C ALA A 32 8.38 -20.14 -0.65
N GLY A 33 8.40 -19.11 0.21
CA GLY A 33 9.64 -18.56 0.77
C GLY A 33 10.44 -19.59 1.56
N VAL A 34 9.78 -20.44 2.35
CA VAL A 34 10.43 -21.55 3.07
C VAL A 34 11.04 -22.57 2.10
N LEU A 35 10.31 -22.98 1.06
CA LEU A 35 10.81 -23.92 0.05
C LEU A 35 11.99 -23.34 -0.73
N SER A 36 11.91 -22.08 -1.15
CA SER A 36 12.99 -21.37 -1.85
C SER A 36 14.25 -21.24 -0.98
N ALA A 37 14.09 -20.88 0.30
CA ALA A 37 15.21 -20.83 1.24
C ALA A 37 15.84 -22.20 1.44
N PHE A 38 15.03 -23.25 1.60
CA PHE A 38 15.51 -24.63 1.71
C PHE A 38 16.33 -25.06 0.49
N LEU A 39 15.84 -24.77 -0.73
CA LEU A 39 16.56 -25.09 -1.97
C LEU A 39 17.88 -24.34 -2.08
N ALA A 40 17.92 -23.05 -1.73
CA ALA A 40 19.14 -22.26 -1.73
C ALA A 40 20.18 -22.79 -0.73
N ILE A 41 19.75 -23.15 0.48
CA ILE A 41 20.60 -23.76 1.52
C ILE A 41 21.11 -25.12 1.03
N LEU A 42 20.25 -25.96 0.46
CA LEU A 42 20.62 -27.27 -0.06
C LEU A 42 21.67 -27.17 -1.18
N VAL A 43 21.50 -26.23 -2.12
CA VAL A 43 22.46 -25.98 -3.21
C VAL A 43 23.80 -25.49 -2.65
N SER A 44 23.79 -24.57 -1.68
CA SER A 44 25.01 -24.07 -1.04
C SER A 44 25.74 -25.16 -0.26
N PHE A 45 25.01 -25.97 0.51
CA PHE A 45 25.56 -27.10 1.25
C PHE A 45 26.14 -28.16 0.29
N ALA A 46 25.43 -28.50 -0.79
CA ALA A 46 25.95 -29.38 -1.83
C ALA A 46 27.24 -28.81 -2.47
N GLY A 47 27.33 -27.50 -2.67
CA GLY A 47 28.55 -26.84 -3.16
C GLY A 47 29.75 -27.02 -2.22
N SER A 48 29.53 -26.90 -0.90
CA SER A 48 30.58 -27.15 0.09
C SER A 48 31.09 -28.59 0.07
N LEU A 49 30.21 -29.57 -0.09
CA LEU A 49 30.57 -30.98 -0.19
C LEU A 49 31.20 -31.31 -1.53
N PHE A 50 30.78 -30.65 -2.61
CA PHE A 50 31.45 -30.77 -3.91
C PHE A 50 32.90 -30.29 -3.84
N TRP A 51 33.19 -29.21 -3.10
CA TRP A 51 34.57 -28.79 -2.86
C TRP A 51 35.40 -29.85 -2.13
N ILE A 52 34.81 -30.56 -1.16
CA ILE A 52 35.49 -31.68 -0.48
C ILE A 52 35.81 -32.81 -1.46
N ILE A 53 34.86 -33.18 -2.32
CA ILE A 53 35.07 -34.22 -3.35
C ILE A 53 36.23 -33.80 -4.28
N LEU A 54 36.22 -32.55 -4.73
CA LEU A 54 37.21 -32.01 -5.66
C LEU A 54 38.60 -31.94 -5.00
N SER A 55 38.68 -31.41 -3.78
CA SER A 55 39.91 -31.34 -3.00
C SER A 55 40.46 -32.72 -2.68
N PHE A 56 39.62 -33.69 -2.36
CA PHE A 56 40.01 -35.09 -2.16
C PHE A 56 40.58 -35.67 -3.45
N ALA A 57 39.89 -35.54 -4.58
CA ALA A 57 40.36 -36.07 -5.86
C ALA A 57 41.71 -35.48 -6.28
N ILE A 58 41.87 -34.16 -6.14
CA ILE A 58 43.12 -33.46 -6.46
C ILE A 58 44.23 -33.88 -5.50
N HIS A 59 43.95 -33.91 -4.19
CA HIS A 59 44.93 -34.34 -3.21
C HIS A 59 45.47 -35.73 -3.55
N GLN A 60 44.57 -36.70 -3.78
CA GLN A 60 44.90 -38.08 -4.14
C GLN A 60 45.68 -38.21 -5.46
N ALA A 61 45.42 -37.34 -6.43
CA ALA A 61 46.14 -37.32 -7.70
C ALA A 61 47.59 -36.85 -7.54
N TYR A 62 47.83 -35.91 -6.63
CA TYR A 62 49.14 -35.30 -6.40
C TYR A 62 49.91 -35.87 -5.20
N THR A 63 49.35 -36.79 -4.41
CA THR A 63 50.07 -37.44 -3.30
C THR A 63 51.22 -38.32 -3.81
N THR A 64 52.43 -38.13 -3.27
CA THR A 64 53.66 -38.86 -3.64
C THR A 64 54.06 -39.91 -2.61
N GLU A 65 54.87 -40.90 -3.01
CA GLU A 65 55.30 -41.97 -2.10
C GLU A 65 56.16 -41.44 -0.92
N PRO A 66 56.05 -42.00 0.30
CA PRO A 66 56.70 -41.49 1.52
C PRO A 66 58.23 -41.37 1.48
N GLY A 67 58.90 -42.02 0.52
CA GLY A 67 60.36 -41.98 0.36
C GLY A 67 60.88 -40.90 -0.61
N GLN A 68 60.01 -40.18 -1.32
CA GLN A 68 60.39 -39.10 -2.23
C GLN A 68 60.29 -37.74 -1.53
N GLY A 69 61.43 -37.07 -1.31
CA GLY A 69 61.46 -35.71 -0.78
C GLY A 69 60.77 -34.71 -1.72
N GLN A 70 59.83 -33.93 -1.20
CA GLN A 70 59.12 -32.86 -1.91
C GLN A 70 59.49 -31.48 -1.35
N ASP A 71 59.21 -30.44 -2.14
CA ASP A 71 59.35 -29.06 -1.67
C ASP A 71 58.25 -28.68 -0.66
N ALA A 72 58.54 -27.73 0.23
CA ALA A 72 57.59 -27.29 1.25
C ALA A 72 56.27 -26.75 0.66
N LEU A 73 56.34 -26.18 -0.55
CA LEU A 73 55.19 -25.66 -1.27
C LEU A 73 54.19 -26.76 -1.64
N HIS A 74 54.66 -27.95 -2.01
CA HIS A 74 53.82 -29.11 -2.25
C HIS A 74 53.02 -29.49 -1.01
N SER A 75 53.68 -29.69 0.13
CA SER A 75 53.03 -30.08 1.38
C SER A 75 52.03 -29.03 1.87
N GLN A 76 52.38 -27.74 1.78
CA GLN A 76 51.48 -26.64 2.15
C GLN A 76 50.20 -26.61 1.29
N ARG A 77 50.28 -26.92 0.00
CA ARG A 77 49.09 -26.99 -0.88
C ARG A 77 48.18 -28.16 -0.52
N GLN A 78 48.75 -29.33 -0.21
CA GLN A 78 47.96 -30.49 0.24
C GLN A 78 47.22 -30.21 1.55
N LEU A 79 47.89 -29.54 2.49
CA LEU A 79 47.29 -29.09 3.76
C LEU A 79 46.14 -28.11 3.55
N ILE A 80 46.26 -27.18 2.59
CA ILE A 80 45.18 -26.24 2.27
C ILE A 80 43.98 -26.96 1.67
N LEU A 81 44.19 -27.88 0.72
CA LEU A 81 43.10 -28.64 0.10
C LEU A 81 42.34 -29.51 1.12
N ARG A 82 43.04 -30.08 2.11
CA ARG A 82 42.41 -30.92 3.14
C ARG A 82 41.57 -30.13 4.15
N ASN A 83 42.04 -28.95 4.55
CA ASN A 83 41.57 -28.27 5.75
C ASN A 83 40.86 -26.93 5.51
N LYS A 84 40.83 -26.41 4.28
CA LYS A 84 40.17 -25.13 3.97
C LYS A 84 38.93 -25.36 3.10
N THR A 85 37.86 -24.64 3.42
CA THR A 85 36.70 -24.47 2.53
C THR A 85 37.14 -23.77 1.24
N ALA A 86 36.32 -23.83 0.17
CA ALA A 86 36.66 -23.18 -1.09
C ALA A 86 37.07 -21.71 -0.90
N ALA A 87 36.29 -20.93 -0.13
CA ALA A 87 36.60 -19.53 0.17
C ALA A 87 37.92 -19.35 0.94
N GLY A 88 38.17 -20.19 1.96
CA GLY A 88 39.44 -20.16 2.71
C GLY A 88 40.64 -20.60 1.87
N ALA A 89 40.44 -21.53 0.93
CA ALA A 89 41.47 -22.03 0.04
C ALA A 89 41.91 -20.98 -0.97
N VAL A 90 41.00 -20.15 -1.51
CA VAL A 90 41.33 -19.03 -2.40
C VAL A 90 42.37 -18.12 -1.75
N TRP A 91 42.06 -17.60 -0.56
CA TRP A 91 42.95 -16.68 0.15
C TRP A 91 44.28 -17.33 0.52
N ALA A 92 44.25 -18.56 1.06
CA ALA A 92 45.45 -19.26 1.46
C ALA A 92 46.38 -19.56 0.27
N LEU A 93 45.83 -19.99 -0.88
CA LEU A 93 46.61 -20.33 -2.08
C LEU A 93 47.17 -19.09 -2.79
N ILE A 94 46.45 -17.96 -2.77
CA ILE A 94 46.92 -16.68 -3.32
C ILE A 94 48.05 -16.11 -2.46
N LYS A 95 47.95 -16.21 -1.14
CA LYS A 95 48.93 -15.63 -0.21
C LYS A 95 50.21 -16.47 -0.08
N LEU A 96 50.12 -17.79 -0.27
CA LEU A 96 51.22 -18.75 -0.11
C LEU A 96 52.56 -18.33 -0.76
N PRO A 97 52.60 -17.81 -2.00
CA PRO A 97 53.85 -17.40 -2.65
C PRO A 97 54.52 -16.15 -2.04
N PHE A 98 53.79 -15.40 -1.20
CA PHE A 98 54.22 -14.13 -0.62
C PHE A 98 54.68 -14.23 0.84
N GLU A 99 54.35 -15.32 1.56
CA GLU A 99 54.69 -15.47 2.99
C GLU A 99 56.13 -15.91 3.27
N ASN A 100 56.86 -16.46 2.29
CA ASN A 100 58.21 -16.98 2.49
C ASN A 100 59.28 -16.23 1.66
N GLY A 101 60.17 -15.50 2.36
CA GLY A 101 61.30 -14.76 1.77
C GLY A 101 62.45 -15.62 1.22
N ARG A 102 62.33 -16.95 1.20
CA ARG A 102 63.40 -17.90 0.78
C ARG A 102 63.05 -18.76 -0.44
N THR A 103 62.04 -18.40 -1.23
CA THR A 103 61.64 -19.20 -2.39
C THR A 103 62.30 -18.67 -3.66
N ALA A 104 63.27 -19.41 -4.23
CA ALA A 104 64.15 -18.97 -5.33
C ALA A 104 63.45 -18.63 -6.68
N SER A 105 62.11 -18.68 -6.78
CA SER A 105 61.35 -18.10 -7.89
C SER A 105 59.87 -17.94 -7.51
N ARG A 106 59.44 -16.71 -7.20
CA ARG A 106 58.03 -16.38 -6.90
C ARG A 106 57.08 -16.75 -8.05
N VAL A 107 57.54 -16.61 -9.30
CA VAL A 107 56.77 -16.94 -10.51
C VAL A 107 56.43 -18.43 -10.59
N LYS A 108 57.38 -19.31 -10.26
CA LYS A 108 57.15 -20.77 -10.27
C LYS A 108 56.23 -21.23 -9.15
N ALA A 109 56.26 -20.55 -7.99
CA ALA A 109 55.33 -20.80 -6.90
C ALA A 109 53.90 -20.33 -7.24
N LEU A 110 53.76 -19.15 -7.86
CA LEU A 110 52.48 -18.63 -8.33
C LEU A 110 51.82 -19.56 -9.35
N GLY A 111 52.59 -20.03 -10.35
CA GLY A 111 52.08 -20.94 -11.38
C GLY A 111 51.61 -22.31 -10.87
N ARG A 112 52.06 -22.74 -9.68
CA ARG A 112 51.62 -24.00 -9.04
C ARG A 112 50.42 -23.83 -8.12
N SER A 113 50.24 -22.67 -7.48
CA SER A 113 49.14 -22.41 -6.53
C SER A 113 47.91 -21.77 -7.17
N LEU A 114 48.09 -20.90 -8.17
CA LEU A 114 47.00 -20.14 -8.79
C LEU A 114 45.92 -21.02 -9.46
N PRO A 115 46.23 -22.13 -10.16
CA PRO A 115 45.20 -22.99 -10.75
C PRO A 115 44.22 -23.57 -9.72
N LEU A 116 44.71 -23.89 -8.52
CA LEU A 116 43.86 -24.39 -7.44
C LEU A 116 43.00 -23.28 -6.82
N ALA A 117 43.52 -22.05 -6.74
CA ALA A 117 42.75 -20.89 -6.30
C ALA A 117 41.63 -20.55 -7.31
N ILE A 118 41.93 -20.58 -8.62
CA ILE A 118 40.94 -20.39 -9.68
C ILE A 118 39.86 -21.46 -9.59
N LEU A 119 40.23 -22.72 -9.36
CA LEU A 119 39.26 -23.80 -9.23
C LEU A 119 38.32 -23.62 -8.03
N ALA A 120 38.84 -23.12 -6.90
CA ALA A 120 38.03 -22.76 -5.75
C ALA A 120 37.07 -21.59 -6.05
N ILE A 121 37.52 -20.57 -6.78
CA ILE A 121 36.67 -19.47 -7.26
C ILE A 121 35.57 -20.00 -8.18
N LEU A 122 35.91 -20.86 -9.14
CA LEU A 122 34.93 -21.47 -10.06
C LEU A 122 33.88 -22.29 -9.31
N ASN A 123 34.27 -23.00 -8.25
CA ASN A 123 33.31 -23.73 -7.42
C ASN A 123 32.35 -22.78 -6.68
N ILE A 124 32.86 -21.71 -6.07
CA ILE A 124 32.04 -20.68 -5.40
C ILE A 124 31.08 -20.03 -6.40
N LEU A 125 31.58 -19.66 -7.59
CA LEU A 125 30.75 -19.06 -8.63
C LEU A 125 29.68 -20.03 -9.12
N LEU A 126 30.01 -21.29 -9.40
CA LEU A 126 29.06 -22.28 -9.89
C LEU A 126 27.89 -22.48 -8.92
N PHE A 127 28.17 -22.71 -7.63
CA PHE A 127 27.13 -22.99 -6.64
C PHE A 127 26.47 -21.73 -6.08
N GLY A 128 27.18 -20.59 -6.05
CA GLY A 128 26.60 -19.28 -5.73
C GLY A 128 25.58 -18.85 -6.79
N VAL A 129 25.95 -18.95 -8.07
CA VAL A 129 25.05 -18.68 -9.19
C VAL A 129 23.90 -19.68 -9.21
N SER A 130 24.16 -20.99 -9.05
CA SER A 130 23.10 -22.00 -9.00
C SER A 130 22.10 -21.77 -7.86
N GLY A 131 22.55 -21.26 -6.71
CA GLY A 131 21.69 -20.88 -5.59
C GLY A 131 20.72 -19.74 -5.95
N LEU A 132 21.20 -18.74 -6.71
CA LEU A 132 20.39 -17.63 -7.22
C LEU A 132 19.36 -18.08 -8.27
N PHE A 133 19.71 -19.07 -9.10
CA PHE A 133 18.83 -19.64 -10.12
C PHE A 133 17.77 -20.61 -9.58
N THR A 134 17.70 -20.86 -8.26
CA THR A 134 16.57 -21.60 -7.66
C THR A 134 15.22 -20.90 -7.91
N SER A 135 15.24 -19.56 -8.05
CA SER A 135 14.11 -18.74 -8.50
C SER A 135 13.66 -19.05 -9.94
N TYR A 136 14.48 -19.66 -10.79
CA TYR A 136 14.06 -20.03 -12.15
C TYR A 136 13.07 -21.20 -12.17
N ILE A 137 13.04 -22.00 -11.09
CA ILE A 137 12.05 -23.07 -10.89
C ILE A 137 10.65 -22.48 -10.72
N THR A 138 10.52 -21.25 -10.22
CA THR A 138 9.22 -20.58 -10.12
C THR A 138 8.80 -19.97 -11.46
N LYS A 139 9.73 -19.33 -12.18
CA LYS A 139 9.46 -18.76 -13.52
C LYS A 139 8.99 -19.80 -14.53
N THR A 140 9.56 -21.00 -14.49
CA THR A 140 9.16 -22.12 -15.36
C THR A 140 7.78 -22.69 -15.04
N ALA A 141 7.19 -22.36 -13.91
CA ALA A 141 5.89 -22.85 -13.48
C ALA A 141 4.71 -22.00 -14.00
N GLY A 142 5.00 -20.81 -14.55
CA GLY A 142 4.06 -19.88 -15.16
C GLY A 142 3.27 -19.01 -14.16
N ASP A 143 2.66 -17.94 -14.68
CA ASP A 143 2.00 -16.89 -13.87
C ASP A 143 0.48 -17.11 -13.70
N SER A 144 0.01 -18.35 -13.83
CA SER A 144 -1.42 -18.68 -13.71
C SER A 144 -1.67 -19.59 -12.52
N THR A 145 -2.75 -19.36 -11.80
CA THR A 145 -3.15 -20.18 -10.65
C THR A 145 -4.59 -20.64 -10.78
N ILE A 146 -4.94 -21.74 -10.11
CA ILE A 146 -6.31 -22.24 -10.08
C ILE A 146 -7.08 -21.54 -8.96
N ILE A 147 -8.28 -21.05 -9.27
CA ILE A 147 -9.19 -20.47 -8.28
C ILE A 147 -10.17 -21.50 -7.72
N ILE A 148 -10.55 -21.30 -6.47
CA ILE A 148 -11.60 -22.05 -5.79
C ILE A 148 -12.41 -21.07 -4.96
N GLY A 149 -13.74 -21.05 -5.13
CA GLY A 149 -14.62 -20.28 -4.24
C GLY A 149 -15.56 -21.15 -3.41
N PRO A 150 -16.37 -20.50 -2.57
CA PRO A 150 -17.24 -21.17 -1.60
C PRO A 150 -18.45 -21.87 -2.27
N ALA A 151 -18.80 -21.48 -3.50
CA ALA A 151 -19.99 -21.94 -4.21
C ALA A 151 -19.72 -22.12 -5.72
N CYS A 152 -19.26 -23.31 -6.11
CA CYS A 152 -19.09 -23.64 -7.52
C CYS A 152 -20.37 -24.20 -8.16
N GLY A 153 -20.59 -23.82 -9.42
CA GLY A 153 -21.64 -24.33 -10.29
C GLY A 153 -22.42 -23.21 -10.95
N GLY A 154 -23.60 -23.54 -11.46
CA GLY A 154 -24.58 -22.53 -11.85
C GLY A 154 -25.37 -22.00 -10.65
N PHE A 155 -26.36 -21.17 -10.93
CA PHE A 155 -27.42 -20.78 -9.99
C PHE A 155 -28.76 -20.76 -10.70
N GLN A 156 -29.86 -20.81 -9.94
CA GLN A 156 -31.23 -20.70 -10.43
C GLN A 156 -31.98 -19.62 -9.63
N PHE A 157 -32.87 -18.90 -10.30
CA PHE A 157 -33.79 -17.95 -9.67
C PHE A 157 -35.09 -18.67 -9.28
N ASN A 158 -35.62 -18.38 -8.09
CA ASN A 158 -36.92 -18.88 -7.62
C ASN A 158 -38.05 -17.86 -7.83
N ASP A 159 -37.73 -16.56 -7.93
CA ASP A 159 -38.66 -15.46 -8.23
C ASP A 159 -38.16 -14.69 -9.47
N SER A 160 -38.99 -14.60 -10.52
CA SER A 160 -38.46 -14.87 -11.87
C SER A 160 -37.94 -13.69 -12.69
N ASP A 161 -38.31 -12.42 -12.41
CA ASP A 161 -37.89 -11.32 -13.29
C ASP A 161 -37.03 -10.24 -12.60
N SER A 162 -37.42 -9.74 -11.42
CA SER A 162 -36.76 -8.58 -10.81
C SER A 162 -35.31 -8.83 -10.39
N VAL A 163 -35.03 -9.94 -9.70
CA VAL A 163 -33.68 -10.29 -9.23
C VAL A 163 -32.74 -10.56 -10.41
N MET A 164 -33.25 -11.21 -11.46
CA MET A 164 -32.52 -11.49 -12.69
C MET A 164 -32.18 -10.19 -13.44
N SER A 165 -33.13 -9.25 -13.56
CA SER A 165 -32.90 -7.93 -14.16
C SER A 165 -31.85 -7.13 -13.36
N PHE A 166 -31.93 -7.12 -12.03
CA PHE A 166 -30.93 -6.43 -11.19
C PHE A 166 -29.52 -7.02 -11.32
N LYS A 167 -29.39 -8.35 -11.29
CA LYS A 167 -28.09 -8.99 -11.54
C LYS A 167 -27.56 -8.64 -12.92
N THR A 168 -28.39 -8.76 -13.94
CA THR A 168 -28.00 -8.49 -15.33
C THR A 168 -27.52 -7.05 -15.49
N LEU A 169 -28.22 -6.09 -14.89
CA LEU A 169 -27.85 -4.67 -14.92
C LEU A 169 -26.50 -4.40 -14.23
N LEU A 170 -26.29 -4.95 -13.03
CA LEU A 170 -25.04 -4.78 -12.27
C LEU A 170 -23.85 -5.46 -12.97
N ASP A 171 -24.02 -6.69 -13.47
CA ASP A 171 -23.00 -7.40 -14.25
C ASP A 171 -22.62 -6.60 -15.51
N THR A 172 -23.59 -5.94 -16.15
CA THR A 172 -23.35 -5.06 -17.31
C THR A 172 -22.58 -3.79 -16.91
N TYR A 173 -22.87 -3.16 -15.76
CA TYR A 173 -22.08 -2.00 -15.29
C TYR A 173 -20.62 -2.36 -15.00
N GLU A 174 -20.37 -3.46 -14.30
CA GLU A 174 -19.02 -3.94 -14.01
C GLU A 174 -18.26 -4.29 -15.29
N SER A 175 -18.93 -4.99 -16.21
CA SER A 175 -18.33 -5.41 -17.49
C SER A 175 -18.06 -4.23 -18.43
N ALA A 176 -18.96 -3.24 -18.49
CA ALA A 176 -18.75 -2.02 -19.29
C ALA A 176 -17.57 -1.20 -18.74
N THR A 177 -17.42 -1.16 -17.42
CA THR A 177 -16.26 -0.55 -16.76
C THR A 177 -14.98 -1.30 -17.11
N TYR A 178 -15.00 -2.64 -17.06
CA TYR A 178 -13.87 -3.48 -17.46
C TYR A 178 -13.45 -3.24 -18.92
N VAL A 179 -14.41 -3.17 -19.85
CA VAL A 179 -14.13 -2.89 -21.28
C VAL A 179 -13.44 -1.56 -21.47
N ARG A 180 -13.92 -0.49 -20.82
CA ARG A 180 -13.30 0.84 -20.91
C ARG A 180 -11.84 0.83 -20.41
N GLN A 181 -11.53 0.04 -19.40
CA GLN A 181 -10.20 -0.01 -18.80
C GLN A 181 -9.24 -0.99 -19.50
N CYS A 182 -9.76 -2.10 -20.03
CA CYS A 182 -8.94 -3.26 -20.42
C CYS A 182 -9.04 -3.66 -21.90
N TYR A 183 -10.09 -3.24 -22.62
CA TYR A 183 -10.24 -3.53 -24.05
C TYR A 183 -9.70 -2.39 -24.93
N GLN A 184 -9.39 -1.21 -24.37
CA GLN A 184 -8.86 -0.05 -25.09
C GLN A 184 -7.36 0.14 -24.82
N GLY A 185 -6.52 0.05 -25.86
CA GLY A 185 -5.08 0.38 -25.77
C GLY A 185 -4.24 -0.56 -24.90
N SER A 186 -3.09 -0.08 -24.42
CA SER A 186 -2.19 -0.82 -23.53
C SER A 186 -2.84 -1.04 -22.16
N PRO A 187 -3.15 -2.29 -21.77
CA PRO A 187 -3.87 -2.57 -20.52
C PRO A 187 -3.02 -2.18 -19.32
N SER A 188 -3.36 -1.05 -18.69
CA SER A 188 -2.61 -0.41 -17.61
C SER A 188 -3.33 -0.49 -16.25
N GLY A 189 -4.49 -1.15 -16.20
CA GLY A 189 -5.27 -1.37 -14.99
C GLY A 189 -4.97 -2.72 -14.31
N LEU A 190 -4.81 -2.73 -12.98
CA LEU A 190 -4.65 -3.96 -12.18
C LEU A 190 -5.80 -4.96 -12.36
N LEU A 191 -7.00 -4.45 -12.66
CA LEU A 191 -8.18 -5.25 -12.95
C LEU A 191 -8.01 -6.08 -14.23
N CYS A 192 -7.19 -5.65 -15.19
CA CYS A 192 -7.00 -6.33 -16.46
C CYS A 192 -6.28 -7.70 -16.35
N GLY A 193 -5.70 -8.00 -15.17
CA GLY A 193 -5.17 -9.32 -14.83
C GLY A 193 -6.19 -10.31 -14.24
N THR A 194 -7.46 -9.92 -14.07
CA THR A 194 -8.47 -10.78 -13.40
C THR A 194 -8.79 -12.06 -14.20
N TYR A 195 -8.86 -11.95 -15.52
CA TYR A 195 -9.22 -13.05 -16.42
C TYR A 195 -8.00 -13.63 -17.13
N ALA A 196 -8.16 -14.79 -17.77
CA ALA A 196 -7.09 -15.48 -18.50
C ALA A 196 -6.40 -14.59 -19.54
N ARG A 197 -7.18 -13.70 -20.18
CA ARG A 197 -6.68 -12.64 -21.05
C ARG A 197 -7.40 -11.31 -20.77
N PRO A 198 -6.72 -10.15 -20.93
CA PRO A 198 -7.30 -8.84 -20.66
C PRO A 198 -8.51 -8.48 -21.53
N SER A 199 -8.55 -9.00 -22.76
CA SER A 199 -9.64 -8.77 -23.70
C SER A 199 -9.84 -9.95 -24.64
N ILE A 200 -11.10 -10.22 -25.01
CA ILE A 200 -11.44 -11.20 -26.04
C ILE A 200 -11.39 -10.51 -27.41
N PRO A 201 -10.58 -11.01 -28.35
CA PRO A 201 -10.46 -10.42 -29.68
C PRO A 201 -11.68 -10.77 -30.53
N PHE A 202 -12.06 -9.83 -31.39
CA PHE A 202 -13.04 -10.04 -32.44
C PHE A 202 -12.68 -9.20 -33.66
N THR A 203 -13.11 -9.65 -34.83
CA THR A 203 -12.98 -8.92 -36.10
C THR A 203 -14.29 -8.21 -36.41
N THR A 204 -14.19 -7.15 -37.21
CA THR A 204 -15.35 -6.36 -37.62
C THR A 204 -15.45 -6.32 -39.14
N ASN A 205 -16.66 -6.36 -39.67
CA ASN A 205 -16.98 -6.15 -41.08
C ASN A 205 -18.01 -5.03 -41.20
N GLN A 206 -17.59 -3.91 -41.78
CA GLN A 206 -18.39 -2.68 -41.90
C GLN A 206 -19.44 -2.73 -43.02
N ASN A 207 -19.31 -3.67 -43.97
CA ASN A 207 -20.18 -3.80 -45.13
C ASN A 207 -20.85 -5.18 -45.16
N ALA A 208 -21.33 -5.64 -44.00
CA ALA A 208 -21.98 -6.93 -43.89
C ALA A 208 -23.35 -6.91 -44.54
N THR A 209 -23.79 -8.07 -45.05
CA THR A 209 -25.12 -8.22 -45.64
C THR A 209 -26.19 -8.01 -44.57
N CYS A 210 -27.21 -7.22 -44.89
CA CYS A 210 -28.38 -7.00 -44.04
C CYS A 210 -29.09 -8.35 -43.79
N PRO A 211 -29.26 -8.78 -42.53
CA PRO A 211 -29.91 -10.06 -42.23
C PRO A 211 -31.44 -9.98 -42.38
N PHE A 212 -32.00 -8.78 -42.42
CA PHE A 212 -33.45 -8.53 -42.51
C PHE A 212 -33.92 -8.31 -43.95
N ALA A 213 -35.23 -8.11 -44.13
CA ALA A 213 -35.78 -7.75 -45.44
C ALA A 213 -35.09 -6.50 -46.01
N SER A 214 -34.76 -6.51 -47.30
CA SER A 214 -33.86 -5.53 -47.91
C SER A 214 -34.38 -4.10 -47.87
N GLU A 215 -35.70 -3.92 -47.78
CA GLU A 215 -36.37 -2.65 -47.61
C GLU A 215 -36.21 -2.02 -46.21
N LEU A 216 -35.77 -2.79 -45.21
CA LEU A 216 -35.62 -2.33 -43.83
C LEU A 216 -34.25 -1.72 -43.52
N CYS A 217 -33.20 -1.93 -44.31
CA CYS A 217 -31.86 -1.39 -44.01
C CYS A 217 -31.64 0.00 -44.64
N SER A 218 -31.09 0.96 -43.87
CA SER A 218 -31.12 2.40 -44.19
C SER A 218 -30.43 2.87 -45.48
N TYR A 219 -29.50 2.12 -46.09
CA TYR A 219 -28.72 2.61 -47.24
C TYR A 219 -28.60 1.62 -48.40
N ASN A 220 -28.25 0.36 -48.14
CA ASN A 220 -28.15 -0.70 -49.14
C ASN A 220 -28.27 -2.08 -48.46
N GLY A 221 -28.36 -3.17 -49.23
CA GLY A 221 -28.34 -4.53 -48.68
C GLY A 221 -27.03 -4.93 -47.97
N GLN A 222 -26.04 -4.03 -47.91
CA GLN A 222 -24.71 -4.24 -47.30
C GLN A 222 -24.41 -3.21 -46.20
N SER A 223 -25.42 -2.55 -45.62
CA SER A 223 -25.22 -1.49 -44.63
C SER A 223 -25.24 -1.99 -43.19
N ALA A 224 -24.98 -3.28 -42.98
CA ALA A 224 -24.91 -3.88 -41.65
C ALA A 224 -23.45 -3.94 -41.15
N PHE A 225 -23.29 -3.94 -39.83
CA PHE A 225 -22.02 -4.05 -39.14
C PHE A 225 -21.96 -5.38 -38.40
N GLN A 226 -21.01 -6.23 -38.77
CA GLN A 226 -20.81 -7.54 -38.17
C GLN A 226 -19.58 -7.56 -37.28
N MET A 227 -19.69 -8.21 -36.12
CA MET A 227 -18.62 -8.46 -35.16
C MET A 227 -18.52 -9.97 -34.93
N ASP A 228 -17.34 -10.54 -35.09
CA ASP A 228 -17.11 -11.99 -35.05
C ASP A 228 -15.88 -12.33 -34.21
N THR A 229 -16.06 -13.14 -33.17
CA THR A 229 -14.94 -13.57 -32.33
C THR A 229 -13.98 -14.54 -33.02
N GLY A 230 -14.41 -15.17 -34.11
CA GLY A 230 -13.81 -16.41 -34.59
C GLY A 230 -13.95 -17.53 -33.54
N LEU A 231 -13.22 -18.63 -33.75
CA LEU A 231 -13.23 -19.78 -32.85
C LEU A 231 -12.29 -19.55 -31.65
N LEU A 232 -12.85 -19.14 -30.51
CA LEU A 232 -12.17 -18.98 -29.22
C LEU A 232 -11.96 -20.33 -28.53
N ASP A 233 -10.81 -20.56 -27.92
CA ASP A 233 -10.51 -21.75 -27.13
C ASP A 233 -11.01 -21.62 -25.69
N SER A 234 -11.66 -22.66 -25.17
CA SER A 234 -12.10 -22.69 -23.78
C SER A 234 -10.97 -22.45 -22.78
N GLN A 235 -9.74 -22.89 -23.08
CA GLN A 235 -8.60 -22.71 -22.19
C GLN A 235 -7.89 -21.36 -22.40
N THR A 236 -7.47 -21.04 -23.62
CA THR A 236 -6.64 -19.84 -23.84
C THR A 236 -7.42 -18.54 -23.69
N ASP A 237 -8.70 -18.54 -24.05
CA ASP A 237 -9.51 -17.32 -24.05
C ASP A 237 -10.29 -17.13 -22.75
N PHE A 238 -10.73 -18.23 -22.12
CA PHE A 238 -11.58 -18.19 -20.92
C PHE A 238 -10.93 -18.80 -19.67
N GLY A 239 -9.73 -19.38 -19.77
CA GLY A 239 -8.99 -19.93 -18.62
C GLY A 239 -9.47 -21.28 -18.13
N ILE A 240 -10.25 -22.04 -18.90
CA ILE A 240 -10.72 -23.37 -18.49
C ILE A 240 -9.60 -24.40 -18.72
N ASN A 241 -8.81 -24.68 -17.69
CA ASN A 241 -7.67 -25.59 -17.67
C ASN A 241 -8.08 -27.05 -17.88
N ALA A 242 -7.97 -27.54 -19.12
CA ALA A 242 -8.36 -28.88 -19.47
C ALA A 242 -7.33 -29.51 -20.42
N PRO A 243 -7.12 -30.85 -20.37
CA PRO A 243 -6.28 -31.50 -21.37
C PRO A 243 -6.89 -31.29 -22.77
N PRO A 244 -6.08 -31.30 -23.86
CA PRO A 244 -6.56 -30.98 -25.21
C PRO A 244 -7.81 -31.72 -25.67
N ARG A 245 -7.98 -32.99 -25.24
CA ARG A 245 -9.16 -33.83 -25.55
C ARG A 245 -10.48 -33.36 -24.92
N ASP A 246 -10.43 -32.52 -23.88
CA ASP A 246 -11.59 -32.08 -23.10
C ASP A 246 -11.95 -30.60 -23.36
N ARG A 247 -11.21 -29.91 -24.25
CA ARG A 247 -11.45 -28.51 -24.63
C ARG A 247 -12.56 -28.39 -25.67
N ILE A 248 -13.14 -27.20 -25.76
CA ILE A 248 -14.07 -26.83 -26.84
C ILE A 248 -13.60 -25.55 -27.52
N LYS A 249 -14.11 -25.29 -28.73
CA LYS A 249 -14.09 -23.95 -29.33
C LYS A 249 -15.47 -23.31 -29.24
N PHE A 250 -15.51 -22.01 -28.98
CA PHE A 250 -16.72 -21.19 -28.89
C PHE A 250 -16.60 -19.98 -29.83
N ARG A 251 -17.66 -19.65 -30.56
CA ARG A 251 -17.72 -18.49 -31.45
C ARG A 251 -19.03 -17.76 -31.26
N ARG A 252 -18.96 -16.43 -31.28
CA ARG A 252 -20.12 -15.54 -31.29
C ARG A 252 -20.01 -14.55 -32.44
N VAL A 253 -21.14 -14.35 -33.13
CA VAL A 253 -21.28 -13.40 -34.22
C VAL A 253 -22.47 -12.50 -33.92
N ALA A 254 -22.27 -11.19 -33.95
CA ALA A 254 -23.35 -10.21 -33.86
C ALA A 254 -23.38 -9.36 -35.14
N THR A 255 -24.56 -9.24 -35.78
CA THR A 255 -24.73 -8.37 -36.95
C THR A 255 -25.83 -7.35 -36.68
N CYS A 256 -25.50 -6.07 -36.75
CA CYS A 256 -26.39 -4.96 -36.43
C CYS A 256 -26.62 -4.05 -37.64
N ALA A 257 -27.84 -3.54 -37.82
CA ALA A 257 -28.17 -2.58 -38.86
C ALA A 257 -29.17 -1.52 -38.38
N PRO A 258 -28.93 -0.23 -38.67
CA PRO A 258 -29.94 0.81 -38.56
C PRO A 258 -31.12 0.52 -39.50
N VAL A 259 -32.34 0.73 -38.99
CA VAL A 259 -33.56 0.52 -39.76
C VAL A 259 -33.90 1.79 -40.54
N LYS A 260 -34.25 1.61 -41.81
CA LYS A 260 -34.63 2.66 -42.74
C LYS A 260 -35.85 3.43 -42.21
N HIS A 261 -35.71 4.75 -42.11
CA HIS A 261 -36.83 5.64 -41.82
C HIS A 261 -37.90 5.55 -42.92
N GLY A 262 -39.17 5.58 -42.51
CA GLY A 262 -40.29 5.42 -43.45
C GLY A 262 -40.57 3.99 -43.90
N SER A 263 -39.96 2.97 -43.27
CA SER A 263 -40.18 1.53 -43.54
C SER A 263 -41.57 0.99 -43.17
N GLY A 264 -42.50 1.86 -42.74
CA GLY A 264 -43.86 1.49 -42.35
C GLY A 264 -43.97 0.78 -41.01
N LEU A 265 -42.91 0.79 -40.19
CA LEU A 265 -42.91 0.20 -38.85
C LEU A 265 -43.44 1.12 -37.75
N GLY A 266 -43.70 2.39 -38.04
CA GLY A 266 -44.19 3.38 -37.07
C GLY A 266 -45.53 3.98 -37.47
N THR A 267 -46.38 4.25 -36.48
CA THR A 267 -47.63 5.00 -36.64
C THR A 267 -47.73 6.05 -35.54
N SER A 268 -48.16 7.26 -35.86
CA SER A 268 -48.50 8.29 -34.87
C SER A 268 -50.00 8.32 -34.60
N ARG A 269 -50.39 8.63 -33.36
CA ARG A 269 -51.78 8.89 -32.96
C ARG A 269 -51.83 10.13 -32.09
N ASN A 270 -52.82 10.99 -32.29
CA ASN A 270 -53.01 12.16 -31.45
C ASN A 270 -53.88 11.80 -30.24
N ASP A 271 -53.30 11.91 -29.06
CA ASP A 271 -53.97 11.75 -27.77
C ASP A 271 -54.40 13.12 -27.23
N SER A 272 -55.59 13.17 -26.62
CA SER A 272 -56.16 14.43 -26.09
C SER A 272 -55.42 15.01 -24.90
N THR A 273 -54.64 14.18 -24.18
CA THR A 273 -53.93 14.55 -22.95
C THR A 273 -52.44 14.71 -23.20
N TYR A 274 -51.83 13.83 -23.99
CA TYR A 274 -50.38 13.77 -24.16
C TYR A 274 -49.86 14.28 -25.52
N GLY A 275 -50.76 14.68 -26.43
CA GLY A 275 -50.39 15.12 -27.77
C GLY A 275 -50.09 13.94 -28.70
N THR A 276 -49.17 14.11 -29.64
CA THR A 276 -48.82 13.05 -30.60
C THR A 276 -48.06 11.92 -29.90
N ILE A 277 -48.61 10.71 -29.88
CA ILE A 277 -47.92 9.49 -29.40
C ILE A 277 -47.42 8.69 -30.61
N LEU A 278 -46.16 8.28 -30.58
CA LEU A 278 -45.54 7.42 -31.57
C LEU A 278 -45.57 5.96 -31.11
N TYR A 279 -46.18 5.10 -31.92
CA TYR A 279 -46.18 3.65 -31.75
C TYR A 279 -45.27 2.99 -32.80
N ILE A 280 -44.31 2.19 -32.35
CA ILE A 280 -43.48 1.35 -33.21
C ILE A 280 -44.11 -0.04 -33.25
N ASN A 281 -44.71 -0.41 -34.38
CA ASN A 281 -45.43 -1.67 -34.60
C ASN A 281 -44.54 -2.72 -35.27
N ALA A 282 -43.34 -2.95 -34.73
CA ALA A 282 -42.39 -3.91 -35.27
C ALA A 282 -42.58 -5.34 -34.71
N GLY A 283 -43.75 -5.62 -34.14
CA GLY A 283 -44.07 -6.89 -33.47
C GLY A 283 -45.03 -6.68 -32.30
N ALA A 284 -45.65 -7.76 -31.84
CA ALA A 284 -46.51 -7.77 -30.66
C ALA A 284 -45.73 -8.22 -29.42
N GLN A 285 -46.04 -7.64 -28.26
CA GLN A 285 -45.48 -8.06 -26.97
C GLN A 285 -46.38 -9.10 -26.34
N TYR A 286 -45.75 -10.06 -25.67
CA TYR A 286 -46.38 -11.22 -25.06
C TYR A 286 -46.06 -11.26 -23.57
N TYR A 287 -47.05 -11.65 -22.77
CA TYR A 287 -46.88 -11.94 -21.36
C TYR A 287 -47.48 -13.31 -21.07
N MET A 288 -46.70 -14.22 -20.50
CA MET A 288 -47.09 -15.62 -20.26
C MET A 288 -47.68 -16.33 -21.51
N GLY A 289 -47.10 -16.09 -22.68
CA GLY A 289 -47.52 -16.70 -23.95
C GLY A 289 -48.78 -16.11 -24.59
N GLN A 290 -49.38 -15.08 -23.99
CA GLN A 290 -50.53 -14.36 -24.57
C GLN A 290 -50.11 -12.97 -25.06
N PRO A 291 -50.60 -12.50 -26.23
CA PRO A 291 -50.32 -11.15 -26.69
C PRO A 291 -51.00 -10.14 -25.75
N TYR A 292 -50.24 -9.18 -25.22
CA TYR A 292 -50.73 -8.15 -24.31
C TYR A 292 -50.69 -6.74 -24.93
N LEU A 293 -49.67 -6.43 -25.75
CA LEU A 293 -49.61 -5.19 -26.52
C LEU A 293 -49.39 -5.50 -28.01
N ASN A 294 -50.04 -4.73 -28.87
CA ASN A 294 -49.94 -4.86 -30.33
C ASN A 294 -48.85 -3.97 -30.95
N TYR A 295 -48.02 -3.34 -30.13
CA TYR A 295 -46.88 -2.51 -30.53
C TYR A 295 -45.62 -2.93 -29.79
N THR A 296 -44.46 -2.68 -30.40
CA THR A 296 -43.12 -2.93 -29.84
C THR A 296 -42.69 -1.83 -28.89
N PHE A 297 -42.83 -0.55 -29.29
CA PHE A 297 -42.48 0.59 -28.43
C PHE A 297 -43.54 1.68 -28.50
N GLU A 298 -43.63 2.46 -27.43
CA GLU A 298 -44.46 3.65 -27.33
C GLU A 298 -43.58 4.80 -26.85
N TYR A 299 -43.71 5.95 -27.49
CA TYR A 299 -42.94 7.14 -27.16
C TYR A 299 -43.78 8.40 -27.37
N THR A 300 -43.73 9.33 -26.40
CA THR A 300 -44.42 10.61 -26.47
C THR A 300 -43.38 11.73 -26.61
N PRO A 301 -43.24 12.37 -27.79
CA PRO A 301 -42.39 13.53 -27.98
C PRO A 301 -43.08 14.77 -27.37
N SER A 302 -42.88 15.02 -26.07
CA SER A 302 -43.40 16.22 -25.42
C SER A 302 -42.34 17.34 -25.35
N PRO A 303 -42.68 18.59 -25.71
CA PRO A 303 -41.82 19.76 -25.45
C PRO A 303 -41.67 20.08 -23.95
N GLN A 304 -42.36 19.40 -23.04
CA GLN A 304 -42.25 19.62 -21.58
C GLN A 304 -41.08 18.86 -20.93
N LEU A 305 -40.35 18.02 -21.67
CA LEU A 305 -39.18 17.27 -21.18
C LEU A 305 -37.85 18.02 -21.42
N ASP A 306 -37.87 19.35 -21.29
CA ASP A 306 -36.65 20.16 -21.29
C ASP A 306 -35.66 19.61 -20.26
N GLY A 307 -34.47 19.21 -20.72
CA GLY A 307 -33.41 18.67 -19.87
C GLY A 307 -33.21 17.15 -19.90
N ILE A 308 -34.03 16.36 -20.60
CA ILE A 308 -33.76 14.93 -20.81
C ILE A 308 -32.91 14.71 -22.07
N GLY A 309 -31.74 14.09 -21.89
CA GLY A 309 -30.85 13.68 -22.99
C GLY A 309 -31.34 12.43 -23.73
N TYR A 310 -30.44 11.58 -24.18
CA TYR A 310 -30.81 10.35 -24.90
C TYR A 310 -31.64 9.39 -24.04
N THR A 311 -32.71 8.83 -24.62
CA THR A 311 -33.42 7.66 -24.09
C THR A 311 -33.25 6.49 -25.04
N LEU A 312 -32.90 5.32 -24.49
CA LEU A 312 -32.68 4.10 -25.24
C LEU A 312 -33.52 2.99 -24.61
N SER A 313 -34.34 2.34 -25.43
CA SER A 313 -35.18 1.20 -25.06
C SER A 313 -34.83 -0.01 -25.92
N ALA A 314 -35.00 -1.22 -25.40
CA ALA A 314 -34.72 -2.45 -26.15
C ALA A 314 -35.82 -3.50 -25.98
N MET A 315 -35.97 -4.35 -27.00
CA MET A 315 -36.84 -5.53 -27.03
C MET A 315 -36.04 -6.72 -27.55
N PHE A 316 -36.37 -7.91 -27.07
CA PHE A 316 -35.60 -9.11 -27.34
C PHE A 316 -36.48 -10.31 -27.69
N ALA A 317 -36.05 -11.10 -28.66
CA ALA A 317 -36.68 -12.34 -29.06
C ALA A 317 -35.63 -13.43 -29.29
N LYS A 318 -35.79 -14.59 -28.64
CA LYS A 318 -34.94 -15.75 -28.90
C LYS A 318 -35.38 -16.48 -30.16
N ALA A 319 -34.44 -16.91 -30.99
CA ALA A 319 -34.71 -17.85 -32.07
C ALA A 319 -35.12 -19.19 -31.49
N ASP A 320 -36.34 -19.60 -31.79
CA ASP A 320 -36.92 -20.86 -31.33
C ASP A 320 -37.54 -21.63 -32.50
N PRO A 321 -36.75 -22.41 -33.23
CA PRO A 321 -37.25 -23.23 -34.33
C PRO A 321 -38.13 -24.40 -33.84
N THR A 322 -38.15 -24.67 -32.52
CA THR A 322 -38.86 -25.81 -31.91
C THR A 322 -40.22 -25.43 -31.33
N GLY A 323 -40.47 -24.14 -31.09
CA GLY A 323 -41.65 -23.65 -30.39
C GLY A 323 -41.64 -23.90 -28.87
N LEU A 324 -40.52 -24.33 -28.29
CA LEU A 324 -40.40 -24.63 -26.86
C LEU A 324 -40.46 -23.39 -25.95
N LEU A 325 -40.17 -22.21 -26.48
CA LEU A 325 -40.11 -20.93 -25.77
C LEU A 325 -41.34 -20.06 -25.99
N LEU A 326 -42.43 -20.62 -26.56
CA LEU A 326 -43.67 -19.88 -26.84
C LEU A 326 -44.26 -19.23 -25.58
N THR A 327 -44.21 -19.91 -24.43
CA THR A 327 -44.78 -19.41 -23.16
C THR A 327 -43.90 -18.35 -22.48
N THR A 328 -42.60 -18.32 -22.80
CA THR A 328 -41.61 -17.37 -22.25
C THR A 328 -41.23 -16.27 -23.25
N ARG A 329 -41.91 -16.21 -24.40
CA ARG A 329 -41.72 -15.18 -25.42
C ARG A 329 -42.23 -13.86 -24.87
N SER A 330 -41.38 -12.83 -24.84
CA SER A 330 -41.73 -11.45 -24.49
C SER A 330 -42.11 -10.62 -25.71
N TRP A 331 -41.56 -10.93 -26.87
CA TRP A 331 -41.79 -10.19 -28.11
C TRP A 331 -41.79 -11.13 -29.33
N ALA A 332 -42.74 -10.92 -30.24
CA ALA A 332 -42.82 -11.59 -31.53
C ALA A 332 -42.49 -10.58 -32.65
N PRO A 333 -41.28 -10.66 -33.25
CA PRO A 333 -40.83 -9.71 -34.26
C PRO A 333 -41.71 -9.72 -35.53
N ASP A 334 -41.81 -8.58 -36.20
CA ASP A 334 -42.37 -8.47 -37.57
C ASP A 334 -41.71 -9.52 -38.48
N PRO A 335 -42.47 -10.20 -39.36
CA PRO A 335 -41.92 -11.20 -40.28
C PRO A 335 -40.74 -10.73 -41.14
N ARG A 336 -40.64 -9.42 -41.42
CA ARG A 336 -39.52 -8.82 -42.16
C ARG A 336 -38.22 -8.72 -41.35
N ILE A 337 -38.31 -8.82 -40.02
CA ILE A 337 -37.18 -8.79 -39.07
C ILE A 337 -36.86 -10.20 -38.55
N ASN A 338 -37.88 -11.05 -38.43
CA ASN A 338 -37.78 -12.35 -37.78
C ASN A 338 -36.76 -13.29 -38.45
N GLN A 339 -35.97 -13.98 -37.62
CA GLN A 339 -34.92 -14.92 -38.02
C GLN A 339 -35.13 -16.24 -37.27
N THR A 340 -34.72 -17.35 -37.89
CA THR A 340 -34.86 -18.69 -37.27
C THR A 340 -33.54 -19.22 -36.70
N ASP A 341 -32.44 -18.60 -37.08
CA ASP A 341 -31.06 -19.00 -36.78
C ASP A 341 -30.30 -17.93 -36.00
N ALA A 342 -30.96 -16.93 -35.42
CA ALA A 342 -30.32 -15.91 -34.59
C ALA A 342 -31.28 -15.29 -33.56
N ASP A 343 -30.77 -14.97 -32.38
CA ASP A 343 -31.52 -14.22 -31.38
C ASP A 343 -31.55 -12.73 -31.76
N ILE A 344 -32.69 -12.06 -31.62
CA ILE A 344 -32.92 -10.71 -32.15
C ILE A 344 -33.04 -9.71 -31.01
N THR A 345 -32.29 -8.61 -31.11
CA THR A 345 -32.42 -7.43 -30.27
C THR A 345 -32.84 -6.24 -31.12
N MET A 346 -33.94 -5.59 -30.79
CA MET A 346 -34.36 -4.34 -31.41
C MET A 346 -34.23 -3.20 -30.40
N MET A 347 -33.70 -2.06 -30.83
CA MET A 347 -33.45 -0.89 -30.00
C MET A 347 -34.14 0.33 -30.59
N MET A 348 -34.70 1.18 -29.71
CA MET A 348 -35.28 2.47 -30.06
C MET A 348 -34.52 3.57 -29.34
N LEU A 349 -33.93 4.47 -30.11
CA LEU A 349 -33.23 5.66 -29.64
C LEU A 349 -34.11 6.89 -29.84
N ASN A 350 -34.35 7.62 -28.75
CA ASN A 350 -34.95 8.94 -28.78
C ASN A 350 -33.89 9.97 -28.33
N GLN A 351 -33.62 10.94 -29.19
CA GLN A 351 -32.66 12.02 -28.91
C GLN A 351 -33.25 13.12 -28.03
N ASN A 352 -34.57 13.12 -27.80
CA ASN A 352 -35.29 14.07 -26.95
C ASN A 352 -34.88 15.53 -27.20
N GLY A 353 -34.30 16.21 -26.20
CA GLY A 353 -33.83 17.59 -26.26
C GLY A 353 -32.32 17.74 -26.49
N VAL A 354 -31.62 16.70 -26.98
CA VAL A 354 -30.19 16.79 -27.28
C VAL A 354 -29.93 17.71 -28.46
N MET A 355 -29.04 18.68 -28.26
CA MET A 355 -28.60 19.65 -29.26
C MET A 355 -27.18 19.34 -29.73
N TYR A 356 -26.84 19.79 -30.93
CA TYR A 356 -25.56 19.48 -31.56
C TYR A 356 -24.89 20.76 -32.06
N LEU A 357 -23.59 20.92 -31.80
CA LEU A 357 -22.80 22.05 -32.32
C LEU A 357 -22.42 21.88 -33.79
N GLN A 358 -22.52 20.66 -34.33
CA GLN A 358 -22.30 20.31 -35.73
C GLN A 358 -23.37 19.29 -36.15
N PRO A 359 -23.77 19.24 -37.42
CA PRO A 359 -24.71 18.23 -37.89
C PRO A 359 -24.14 16.83 -37.67
N SER A 360 -24.99 15.89 -37.25
CA SER A 360 -24.62 14.48 -37.15
C SER A 360 -25.18 13.72 -38.35
N HIS A 361 -24.26 13.22 -39.19
CA HIS A 361 -24.57 12.36 -40.33
C HIS A 361 -24.54 10.87 -39.97
N ASP A 362 -24.54 10.54 -38.68
CA ASP A 362 -24.61 9.15 -38.24
C ASP A 362 -25.97 8.53 -38.66
N PRO A 363 -25.98 7.36 -39.31
CA PRO A 363 -27.17 6.61 -39.73
C PRO A 363 -28.26 6.36 -38.68
N TRP A 364 -27.92 6.38 -37.40
CA TRP A 364 -28.82 6.03 -36.31
C TRP A 364 -28.98 7.17 -35.30
N ILE A 365 -27.96 8.02 -35.14
CA ILE A 365 -27.97 9.21 -34.27
C ILE A 365 -27.99 10.48 -35.13
N THR A 366 -28.91 10.54 -36.10
CA THR A 366 -28.93 11.63 -37.10
C THR A 366 -29.44 12.95 -36.51
N ALA A 367 -28.76 14.05 -36.79
CA ALA A 367 -29.15 15.39 -36.34
C ALA A 367 -28.80 16.46 -37.38
N GLU A 368 -29.73 16.73 -38.29
CA GLU A 368 -29.54 17.63 -39.44
C GLU A 368 -30.51 18.83 -39.44
N VAL A 369 -31.40 18.93 -38.45
CA VAL A 369 -32.40 20.02 -38.36
C VAL A 369 -31.77 21.25 -37.71
N GLU A 370 -31.62 22.33 -38.48
CA GLU A 370 -31.05 23.60 -38.02
C GLU A 370 -32.02 24.40 -37.12
N ASN A 371 -31.53 24.79 -35.94
CA ASN A 371 -32.20 25.65 -34.99
C ASN A 371 -31.34 26.91 -34.75
N ASN A 372 -31.84 28.07 -35.16
CA ASN A 372 -31.16 29.34 -34.94
C ASN A 372 -31.57 29.91 -33.58
N LEU A 373 -30.64 29.94 -32.63
CA LEU A 373 -30.82 30.59 -31.34
C LEU A 373 -30.40 32.06 -31.46
N SER A 374 -31.35 32.97 -31.29
CA SER A 374 -31.11 34.40 -31.11
C SER A 374 -31.53 34.81 -29.70
N LEU A 375 -30.61 35.38 -28.91
CA LEU A 375 -30.99 36.01 -27.64
C LEU A 375 -31.61 37.38 -27.92
N GLU A 376 -32.85 37.59 -27.47
CA GLU A 376 -33.52 38.89 -27.56
C GLU A 376 -32.64 40.00 -26.98
N ASN A 377 -32.56 41.14 -27.69
CA ASN A 377 -31.73 42.30 -27.36
C ASN A 377 -30.21 42.08 -27.39
N THR A 378 -29.71 41.05 -28.07
CA THR A 378 -28.27 40.87 -28.32
C THR A 378 -27.97 40.60 -29.81
N THR A 379 -26.73 40.81 -30.24
CA THR A 379 -26.23 40.39 -31.56
C THR A 379 -25.83 38.91 -31.59
N TYR A 380 -26.10 38.15 -30.52
CA TYR A 380 -25.68 36.76 -30.39
C TYR A 380 -26.63 35.82 -31.13
N ASN A 381 -26.23 35.41 -32.33
CA ASN A 381 -26.88 34.38 -33.13
C ASN A 381 -25.98 33.15 -33.20
N LYS A 382 -26.51 31.99 -32.80
CA LYS A 382 -25.80 30.70 -32.91
C LYS A 382 -26.73 29.65 -33.50
N THR A 383 -26.27 28.99 -34.56
CA THR A 383 -26.96 27.84 -35.13
C THR A 383 -26.56 26.58 -34.38
N LEU A 384 -27.56 25.80 -33.96
CA LEU A 384 -27.40 24.46 -33.42
C LEU A 384 -28.20 23.47 -34.27
N TRP A 385 -27.84 22.21 -34.24
CA TRP A 385 -28.58 21.14 -34.91
C TRP A 385 -29.36 20.31 -33.89
N SER A 386 -30.49 19.78 -34.31
CA SER A 386 -31.33 18.87 -33.54
C SER A 386 -31.68 17.63 -34.35
N LYS A 387 -32.28 16.65 -33.68
CA LYS A 387 -32.66 15.34 -34.23
C LYS A 387 -33.41 15.47 -35.57
N SER A 388 -33.09 14.58 -36.51
CA SER A 388 -33.82 14.50 -37.79
C SER A 388 -35.14 13.74 -37.68
N TYR A 389 -35.24 12.83 -36.72
CA TYR A 389 -36.42 11.98 -36.49
C TYR A 389 -36.72 11.84 -35.00
N GLU A 390 -37.98 11.60 -34.65
CA GLU A 390 -38.40 11.44 -33.25
C GLU A 390 -37.95 10.11 -32.61
N ALA A 391 -37.79 9.07 -33.42
CA ALA A 391 -37.31 7.77 -33.00
C ALA A 391 -36.44 7.13 -34.08
N ASN A 392 -35.31 6.58 -33.68
CA ASN A 392 -34.37 5.88 -34.55
C ASN A 392 -34.25 4.42 -34.11
N LEU A 393 -34.39 3.49 -35.05
CA LEU A 393 -34.44 2.06 -34.76
C LEU A 393 -33.16 1.37 -35.23
N LEU A 394 -32.65 0.44 -34.42
CA LEU A 394 -31.50 -0.40 -34.74
C LEU A 394 -31.80 -1.84 -34.34
N VAL A 395 -31.46 -2.80 -35.19
CA VAL A 395 -31.69 -4.22 -34.91
C VAL A 395 -30.37 -4.97 -35.01
N CYS A 396 -30.10 -5.81 -34.01
CA CYS A 396 -28.97 -6.73 -33.96
C CYS A 396 -29.45 -8.18 -33.92
N VAL A 397 -28.70 -9.06 -34.57
CA VAL A 397 -28.85 -10.52 -34.45
C VAL A 397 -27.62 -11.13 -33.79
N ASP A 398 -27.81 -11.98 -32.79
CA ASP A 398 -26.77 -12.74 -32.08
C ASP A 398 -26.81 -14.21 -32.54
N GLN A 399 -25.65 -14.73 -32.98
CA GLN A 399 -25.45 -16.13 -33.36
C GLN A 399 -24.29 -16.75 -32.59
N TYR A 400 -24.41 -18.04 -32.32
CA TYR A 400 -23.49 -18.83 -31.51
C TYR A 400 -23.05 -20.09 -32.27
N GLN A 401 -21.85 -20.56 -32.00
CA GLN A 401 -21.32 -21.81 -32.54
C GLN A 401 -20.36 -22.46 -31.53
N VAL A 402 -20.44 -23.78 -31.38
CA VAL A 402 -19.50 -24.58 -30.59
C VAL A 402 -18.91 -25.70 -31.41
N CYS A 403 -17.62 -25.99 -31.22
CA CYS A 403 -16.91 -27.03 -31.96
C CYS A 403 -16.09 -27.95 -31.07
N ASN A 404 -16.02 -29.21 -31.47
CA ASN A 404 -15.12 -30.22 -30.91
C ASN A 404 -13.76 -30.15 -31.63
N PRO A 405 -12.68 -29.71 -30.96
CA PRO A 405 -11.36 -29.58 -31.58
C PRO A 405 -10.73 -30.92 -31.97
N SER A 406 -11.24 -32.04 -31.46
CA SER A 406 -10.75 -33.38 -31.79
C SER A 406 -11.26 -33.89 -33.15
N ARG A 407 -12.14 -33.14 -33.83
CA ARG A 407 -12.67 -33.46 -35.16
C ARG A 407 -12.30 -32.35 -36.14
N SER A 408 -11.98 -32.74 -37.37
CA SER A 408 -11.58 -31.81 -38.43
C SER A 408 -12.77 -31.31 -39.25
N GLY A 409 -12.70 -30.03 -39.64
CA GLY A 409 -13.68 -29.37 -40.50
C GLY A 409 -15.05 -29.14 -39.84
N ASP A 410 -16.03 -28.75 -40.66
CA ASP A 410 -17.39 -28.39 -40.22
C ASP A 410 -18.15 -29.55 -39.56
N SER A 411 -17.68 -30.79 -39.73
CA SER A 411 -18.25 -32.00 -39.13
C SER A 411 -18.17 -32.06 -37.61
N GLY A 412 -17.29 -31.25 -37.00
CA GLY A 412 -17.11 -31.14 -35.56
C GLY A 412 -17.82 -29.94 -34.92
N CYS A 413 -18.51 -29.12 -35.71
CA CYS A 413 -19.12 -27.85 -35.26
C CYS A 413 -20.64 -27.87 -35.35
N THR A 414 -21.31 -27.14 -34.47
CA THR A 414 -22.70 -26.74 -34.72
C THR A 414 -22.76 -25.76 -35.90
N LYS A 415 -23.93 -25.64 -36.54
CA LYS A 415 -24.19 -24.47 -37.40
C LYS A 415 -24.25 -23.21 -36.54
N LEU A 416 -23.99 -22.05 -37.15
CA LEU A 416 -24.35 -20.78 -36.52
C LEU A 416 -25.86 -20.74 -36.32
N GLY A 417 -26.27 -20.45 -35.09
CA GLY A 417 -27.67 -20.46 -34.67
C GLY A 417 -27.89 -19.53 -33.48
N GLY A 418 -29.15 -19.27 -33.11
CA GLY A 418 -29.47 -18.69 -31.81
C GLY A 418 -28.95 -19.55 -30.66
N GLN A 419 -28.92 -19.01 -29.44
CA GLN A 419 -28.35 -19.68 -28.27
C GLN A 419 -28.98 -21.07 -28.04
N MET A 420 -30.31 -21.16 -28.16
CA MET A 420 -31.06 -22.39 -27.92
C MET A 420 -30.84 -23.44 -29.01
N SER A 421 -30.90 -23.06 -30.30
CA SER A 421 -30.71 -24.00 -31.41
C SER A 421 -29.28 -24.55 -31.44
N THR A 422 -28.30 -23.72 -31.05
CA THR A 422 -26.90 -24.13 -30.86
C THR A 422 -26.76 -25.11 -29.70
N PHE A 423 -27.40 -24.82 -28.56
CA PHE A 423 -27.41 -25.72 -27.40
C PHE A 423 -28.00 -27.09 -27.77
N LEU A 424 -29.20 -27.13 -28.35
CA LEU A 424 -29.84 -28.38 -28.76
C LEU A 424 -28.99 -29.16 -29.78
N SER A 425 -28.33 -28.47 -30.70
CA SER A 425 -27.45 -29.10 -31.69
C SER A 425 -26.22 -29.74 -31.04
N ALA A 426 -25.66 -29.14 -29.99
CA ALA A 426 -24.49 -29.66 -29.28
C ALA A 426 -24.81 -30.94 -28.49
N PHE A 427 -26.03 -31.06 -27.97
CA PHE A 427 -26.51 -32.22 -27.21
C PHE A 427 -27.24 -33.28 -28.06
N LYS A 428 -27.31 -33.08 -29.38
CA LYS A 428 -28.03 -34.00 -30.27
C LYS A 428 -27.33 -35.35 -30.36
N LEU A 429 -28.11 -36.42 -30.14
CA LEU A 429 -27.67 -37.81 -30.19
C LEU A 429 -28.13 -38.48 -31.49
N ASP A 430 -27.30 -39.37 -32.03
CA ASP A 430 -27.70 -40.40 -33.00
C ASP A 430 -27.66 -41.76 -32.30
N GLY A 431 -28.83 -42.29 -31.96
CA GLY A 431 -28.98 -43.43 -31.07
C GLY A 431 -28.42 -43.16 -29.67
N VAL A 432 -27.18 -43.58 -29.42
CA VAL A 432 -26.46 -43.43 -28.13
C VAL A 432 -25.22 -42.54 -28.26
N THR A 433 -24.79 -42.22 -29.48
CA THR A 433 -23.56 -41.44 -29.71
C THR A 433 -23.86 -39.96 -29.97
N PRO A 434 -23.12 -39.02 -29.35
CA PRO A 434 -23.21 -37.60 -29.70
C PRO A 434 -22.81 -37.36 -31.15
N ILE A 435 -23.66 -36.68 -31.92
CA ILE A 435 -23.44 -36.44 -33.36
C ILE A 435 -22.11 -35.71 -33.60
N LEU A 436 -21.84 -34.69 -32.77
CA LEU A 436 -20.60 -33.90 -32.82
C LEU A 436 -19.44 -34.51 -32.01
N GLY A 437 -19.66 -35.67 -31.39
CA GLY A 437 -18.64 -36.42 -30.67
C GLY A 437 -18.13 -35.76 -29.38
N PHE A 438 -18.88 -34.84 -28.79
CA PHE A 438 -18.50 -34.22 -27.53
C PHE A 438 -18.49 -35.24 -26.39
N ASN A 439 -17.42 -35.24 -25.60
CA ASN A 439 -17.36 -36.01 -24.36
C ASN A 439 -18.06 -35.26 -23.20
N MET A 440 -18.21 -35.90 -22.04
CA MET A 440 -18.92 -35.31 -20.90
C MET A 440 -18.27 -34.01 -20.35
N ALA A 441 -16.95 -33.89 -20.40
CA ALA A 441 -16.26 -32.67 -19.95
C ALA A 441 -16.49 -31.51 -20.92
N GLN A 442 -16.47 -31.81 -22.23
CA GLN A 442 -16.80 -30.85 -23.27
C GLN A 442 -18.26 -30.41 -23.16
N LEU A 443 -19.22 -31.34 -23.00
CA LEU A 443 -20.64 -31.00 -22.83
C LEU A 443 -20.88 -30.13 -21.58
N THR A 444 -20.19 -30.41 -20.47
CA THR A 444 -20.25 -29.56 -19.27
C THR A 444 -19.79 -28.13 -19.56
N THR A 445 -18.73 -27.98 -20.37
CA THR A 445 -18.22 -26.67 -20.80
C THR A 445 -19.17 -25.97 -21.78
N VAL A 446 -19.79 -26.72 -22.69
CA VAL A 446 -20.84 -26.19 -23.59
C VAL A 446 -22.02 -25.66 -22.79
N SER A 447 -22.51 -26.41 -21.78
CA SER A 447 -23.58 -25.93 -20.89
C SER A 447 -23.20 -24.64 -20.17
N ARG A 448 -21.93 -24.49 -19.77
CA ARG A 448 -21.44 -23.28 -19.12
C ARG A 448 -21.57 -22.06 -20.04
N PHE A 449 -21.18 -22.14 -21.31
CA PHE A 449 -21.30 -21.00 -22.23
C PHE A 449 -22.73 -20.74 -22.69
N LEU A 450 -23.54 -21.78 -22.89
CA LEU A 450 -24.88 -21.64 -23.49
C LEU A 450 -26.02 -21.64 -22.46
N SER A 451 -25.73 -21.62 -21.15
CA SER A 451 -26.75 -21.53 -20.09
C SER A 451 -27.62 -20.28 -20.23
N ALA A 452 -28.92 -20.43 -19.99
CA ALA A 452 -29.90 -19.34 -20.07
C ALA A 452 -29.98 -18.49 -18.79
N ASN A 453 -29.33 -18.91 -17.69
CA ASN A 453 -29.46 -18.26 -16.37
C ASN A 453 -28.67 -16.94 -16.25
N THR A 454 -27.85 -16.60 -17.25
CA THR A 454 -27.10 -15.35 -17.35
C THR A 454 -27.20 -14.81 -18.77
N ASP A 455 -28.04 -13.79 -18.95
CA ASP A 455 -28.19 -13.13 -20.25
C ASP A 455 -26.95 -12.27 -20.56
N ARG A 456 -26.35 -12.57 -21.71
CA ARG A 456 -25.13 -11.95 -22.24
C ARG A 456 -25.35 -11.47 -23.68
N SER A 457 -26.58 -11.40 -24.14
CA SER A 457 -26.99 -10.90 -25.46
C SER A 457 -26.72 -9.40 -25.63
N MET A 458 -26.85 -8.88 -26.86
CA MET A 458 -26.82 -7.43 -27.11
C MET A 458 -27.91 -6.70 -26.31
N TYR A 459 -29.10 -7.30 -26.17
CA TYR A 459 -30.19 -6.78 -25.36
C TYR A 459 -29.78 -6.50 -23.92
N SER A 460 -29.16 -7.48 -23.26
CA SER A 460 -28.75 -7.38 -21.84
C SER A 460 -27.73 -6.26 -21.54
N ASN A 461 -27.05 -5.75 -22.57
CA ASN A 461 -26.06 -4.67 -22.42
C ASN A 461 -26.68 -3.27 -22.51
N VAL A 462 -27.92 -3.19 -23.00
CA VAL A 462 -28.68 -1.97 -23.25
C VAL A 462 -29.85 -1.84 -22.29
N ASP A 463 -30.56 -2.94 -22.04
CA ASP A 463 -31.74 -2.97 -21.19
C ASP A 463 -31.46 -2.45 -19.78
N GLY A 464 -32.39 -1.65 -19.23
CA GLY A 464 -32.28 -1.05 -17.90
C GLY A 464 -31.27 0.11 -17.75
N ARG A 465 -30.46 0.44 -18.76
CA ARG A 465 -29.43 1.50 -18.67
C ARG A 465 -29.84 2.85 -19.27
N GLY A 466 -30.86 2.87 -20.13
CA GLY A 466 -31.29 4.08 -20.83
C GLY A 466 -30.14 4.74 -21.60
N GLY A 467 -30.05 6.08 -21.56
CA GLY A 467 -28.98 6.83 -22.22
C GLY A 467 -27.55 6.47 -21.75
N ALA A 468 -27.38 5.95 -20.53
CA ALA A 468 -26.06 5.58 -19.99
C ALA A 468 -25.42 4.35 -20.67
N ALA A 469 -26.16 3.66 -21.55
CA ALA A 469 -25.61 2.64 -22.44
C ALA A 469 -24.78 3.24 -23.59
N LEU A 470 -24.99 4.51 -23.95
CA LEU A 470 -24.38 5.17 -25.11
C LEU A 470 -23.09 5.90 -24.72
N ASN A 471 -22.04 5.74 -25.52
CA ASN A 471 -20.84 6.57 -25.47
C ASN A 471 -21.19 8.02 -25.87
N ALA A 472 -22.09 8.22 -26.82
CA ALA A 472 -22.60 9.55 -27.20
C ALA A 472 -23.24 10.31 -26.03
N SER A 473 -23.81 9.62 -25.03
CA SER A 473 -24.35 10.26 -23.83
C SER A 473 -23.25 10.74 -22.87
N MET A 474 -22.09 10.10 -22.87
CA MET A 474 -20.95 10.51 -22.03
C MET A 474 -20.17 11.68 -22.63
N MET A 475 -20.28 11.90 -23.94
CA MET A 475 -19.67 13.03 -24.65
C MET A 475 -20.52 14.31 -24.58
N ALA A 476 -21.77 14.21 -24.12
CA ALA A 476 -22.69 15.33 -24.04
C ALA A 476 -22.45 16.18 -22.78
N TYR A 477 -22.35 17.50 -22.97
CA TYR A 477 -22.28 18.48 -21.88
C TYR A 477 -23.55 19.35 -21.90
N MET A 478 -24.32 19.35 -20.80
CA MET A 478 -25.63 20.03 -20.73
C MET A 478 -26.58 19.65 -21.89
N ASN A 479 -26.71 18.34 -22.20
CA ASN A 479 -27.45 17.82 -23.36
C ASN A 479 -26.99 18.36 -24.72
N MET A 480 -25.75 18.83 -24.81
CA MET A 480 -25.16 19.30 -26.06
C MET A 480 -23.97 18.44 -26.46
N ASN A 481 -24.01 17.89 -27.68
CA ASN A 481 -22.90 17.16 -28.27
C ASN A 481 -22.11 18.06 -29.23
N SER A 482 -20.78 18.08 -29.09
CA SER A 482 -19.94 18.92 -29.94
C SER A 482 -19.80 18.35 -31.35
N TYR A 483 -19.47 17.07 -31.44
CA TYR A 483 -19.26 16.35 -32.69
C TYR A 483 -19.47 14.87 -32.43
N LEU A 484 -20.22 14.20 -33.32
CA LEU A 484 -20.27 12.74 -33.36
C LEU A 484 -19.73 12.29 -34.72
N PRO A 485 -18.82 11.30 -34.76
CA PRO A 485 -18.33 10.77 -36.02
C PRO A 485 -19.45 10.05 -36.79
N PRO A 486 -19.39 9.99 -38.13
CA PRO A 486 -20.43 9.34 -38.95
C PRO A 486 -20.63 7.83 -38.69
N ASN A 487 -19.68 7.20 -37.99
CA ASN A 487 -19.71 5.80 -37.59
C ASN A 487 -19.96 5.62 -36.09
N GLN A 488 -20.52 6.62 -35.39
CA GLN A 488 -20.80 6.56 -33.97
C GLN A 488 -21.64 5.33 -33.60
N TRP A 489 -22.67 4.98 -34.37
CA TRP A 489 -23.49 3.79 -34.12
C TRP A 489 -22.68 2.49 -34.12
N GLN A 490 -21.63 2.39 -34.95
CA GLN A 490 -20.73 1.23 -34.99
C GLN A 490 -19.87 1.16 -33.72
N ILE A 491 -19.45 2.31 -33.20
CA ILE A 491 -18.72 2.42 -31.92
C ILE A 491 -19.63 1.96 -30.77
N GLU A 492 -20.90 2.35 -30.77
CA GLU A 492 -21.88 1.93 -29.76
C GLU A 492 -22.04 0.41 -29.75
N VAL A 493 -22.40 -0.20 -30.89
CA VAL A 493 -22.63 -1.64 -30.97
C VAL A 493 -21.35 -2.46 -30.71
N SER A 494 -20.18 -1.96 -31.13
CA SER A 494 -18.88 -2.57 -30.83
C SER A 494 -18.59 -2.56 -29.33
N THR A 495 -18.91 -1.46 -28.65
CA THR A 495 -18.75 -1.35 -27.19
C THR A 495 -19.68 -2.31 -26.46
N TRP A 496 -20.92 -2.46 -26.90
CA TRP A 496 -21.87 -3.41 -26.32
C TRP A 496 -21.46 -4.86 -26.58
N PHE A 497 -20.97 -5.19 -27.77
CA PHE A 497 -20.45 -6.51 -28.08
C PHE A 497 -19.22 -6.84 -27.21
N ALA A 498 -18.27 -5.90 -27.06
CA ALA A 498 -17.16 -6.08 -26.14
C ALA A 498 -17.62 -6.28 -24.68
N THR A 499 -18.64 -5.53 -24.24
CA THR A 499 -19.23 -5.67 -22.89
C THR A 499 -19.82 -7.06 -22.70
N SER A 500 -20.49 -7.58 -23.74
CA SER A 500 -21.03 -8.94 -23.76
C SER A 500 -19.95 -10.00 -23.59
N LEU A 501 -18.77 -9.81 -24.20
CA LEU A 501 -17.63 -10.73 -24.09
C LEU A 501 -16.96 -10.64 -22.72
N ALA A 502 -16.89 -9.45 -22.12
CA ALA A 502 -16.43 -9.30 -20.74
C ALA A 502 -17.36 -10.01 -19.75
N LYS A 503 -18.69 -9.98 -19.97
CA LYS A 503 -19.66 -10.79 -19.20
C LYS A 503 -19.43 -12.30 -19.38
N GLU A 504 -19.04 -12.76 -20.58
CA GLU A 504 -18.64 -14.16 -20.81
C GLU A 504 -17.40 -14.55 -19.98
N GLN A 505 -16.40 -13.68 -19.90
CA GLN A 505 -15.21 -13.89 -19.06
C GLN A 505 -15.54 -13.89 -17.56
N ALA A 506 -16.37 -12.94 -17.11
CA ALA A 506 -16.84 -12.86 -15.73
C ALA A 506 -17.62 -14.12 -15.33
N TRP A 507 -18.51 -14.60 -16.22
CA TRP A 507 -19.26 -15.82 -15.99
C TRP A 507 -18.37 -17.05 -15.88
N ALA A 508 -17.33 -17.13 -16.70
CA ALA A 508 -16.34 -18.17 -16.58
C ALA A 508 -15.68 -18.19 -15.18
N PHE A 509 -15.41 -17.03 -14.62
CA PHE A 509 -14.86 -16.89 -13.27
C PHE A 509 -15.88 -17.25 -12.17
N GLU A 510 -17.12 -16.73 -12.27
CA GLU A 510 -18.20 -16.96 -11.30
C GLU A 510 -18.59 -18.45 -11.19
N TRP A 511 -18.54 -19.19 -12.29
CA TRP A 511 -18.82 -20.63 -12.30
C TRP A 511 -17.96 -21.42 -11.30
N ALA A 512 -16.69 -21.06 -11.15
CA ALA A 512 -15.76 -21.75 -10.26
C ALA A 512 -15.76 -21.18 -8.82
N THR A 513 -16.45 -20.05 -8.59
CA THR A 513 -16.31 -19.28 -7.35
C THR A 513 -17.60 -19.10 -6.57
N ALA A 514 -18.38 -18.06 -6.88
CA ALA A 514 -19.69 -17.76 -6.35
C ALA A 514 -20.33 -16.70 -7.26
N PRO A 515 -21.66 -16.71 -7.43
CA PRO A 515 -22.32 -15.68 -8.21
C PRO A 515 -22.20 -14.31 -7.53
N LYS A 516 -21.87 -13.28 -8.30
CA LYS A 516 -21.81 -11.89 -7.83
C LYS A 516 -23.12 -11.16 -8.13
N ASN A 517 -23.27 -9.98 -7.55
CA ASN A 517 -24.38 -9.06 -7.83
C ASN A 517 -25.78 -9.65 -7.56
N LEU A 518 -25.87 -10.54 -6.57
CA LEU A 518 -27.12 -11.10 -6.07
C LEU A 518 -27.42 -10.58 -4.66
N PRO A 519 -28.67 -10.24 -4.34
CA PRO A 519 -29.06 -9.86 -2.98
C PRO A 519 -28.86 -11.03 -2.01
N PRO A 520 -28.50 -10.77 -0.74
CA PRO A 520 -28.33 -11.83 0.25
C PRO A 520 -29.66 -12.58 0.48
N ASN A 521 -29.56 -13.91 0.57
CA ASN A 521 -30.71 -14.82 0.73
C ASN A 521 -31.57 -14.57 2.00
N THR A 522 -31.11 -13.71 2.92
CA THR A 522 -31.80 -13.32 4.15
C THR A 522 -33.05 -12.45 3.91
N LEU A 523 -33.22 -11.90 2.71
CA LEU A 523 -34.33 -11.01 2.37
C LEU A 523 -35.52 -11.73 1.68
N GLY A 524 -35.47 -13.05 1.52
CA GLY A 524 -36.54 -13.82 0.86
C GLY A 524 -36.58 -13.68 -0.66
N TYR A 525 -35.63 -12.96 -1.27
CA TYR A 525 -35.44 -12.90 -2.73
C TYR A 525 -34.87 -14.24 -3.20
N GLY A 526 -35.72 -15.06 -3.83
CA GLY A 526 -35.40 -16.45 -4.08
C GLY A 526 -34.39 -16.64 -5.21
N TRP A 527 -33.19 -17.10 -4.87
CA TRP A 527 -32.24 -17.73 -5.79
C TRP A 527 -31.44 -18.80 -5.04
N ASN A 528 -30.93 -19.80 -5.76
CA ASN A 528 -30.19 -20.94 -5.20
C ASN A 528 -29.00 -21.33 -6.06
N VAL A 529 -27.86 -21.64 -5.42
CA VAL A 529 -26.70 -22.23 -6.09
C VAL A 529 -27.02 -23.66 -6.53
N THR A 530 -26.75 -23.99 -7.79
CA THR A 530 -26.87 -25.36 -8.29
C THR A 530 -25.54 -26.09 -8.14
N ALA A 531 -25.43 -26.91 -7.09
CA ALA A 531 -24.22 -27.67 -6.82
C ALA A 531 -23.93 -28.74 -7.92
N PRO A 532 -22.66 -29.03 -8.22
CA PRO A 532 -22.27 -30.00 -9.23
C PRO A 532 -22.68 -31.44 -8.86
N ILE A 533 -23.50 -32.05 -9.71
CA ILE A 533 -24.14 -33.36 -9.47
C ILE A 533 -23.24 -34.58 -9.74
N ASN A 534 -22.21 -34.46 -10.59
CA ASN A 534 -21.36 -35.57 -10.99
C ASN A 534 -19.86 -35.24 -10.87
N ALA A 535 -19.00 -36.26 -10.99
CA ALA A 535 -17.56 -36.10 -10.81
C ALA A 535 -16.92 -35.14 -11.83
N VAL A 536 -17.41 -35.15 -13.07
CA VAL A 536 -16.94 -34.27 -14.15
C VAL A 536 -17.27 -32.80 -13.84
N ALA A 537 -18.50 -32.52 -13.42
CA ALA A 537 -18.95 -31.20 -13.00
C ALA A 537 -18.20 -30.71 -11.75
N ARG A 538 -17.89 -31.60 -10.79
CA ARG A 538 -17.04 -31.25 -9.63
C ARG A 538 -15.62 -30.90 -10.05
N SER A 539 -15.06 -31.57 -11.05
CA SER A 539 -13.74 -31.25 -11.59
C SER A 539 -13.73 -29.88 -12.27
N ALA A 540 -14.84 -29.48 -12.90
CA ALA A 540 -15.00 -28.16 -13.53
C ALA A 540 -15.02 -26.98 -12.53
N CYS A 541 -15.04 -27.27 -11.22
CA CYS A 541 -14.88 -26.26 -10.16
C CYS A 541 -13.42 -25.92 -9.85
N ARG A 542 -12.49 -26.81 -10.22
CA ARG A 542 -11.07 -26.71 -9.85
C ARG A 542 -10.18 -26.61 -11.09
N ASN A 543 -10.74 -26.06 -12.17
CA ASN A 543 -10.05 -25.96 -13.44
C ASN A 543 -10.11 -24.55 -14.03
N GLN A 544 -10.48 -23.54 -13.24
CA GLN A 544 -10.48 -22.17 -13.70
C GLN A 544 -9.16 -21.49 -13.38
N LEU A 545 -8.46 -21.00 -14.41
CA LEU A 545 -7.24 -20.22 -14.28
C LEU A 545 -7.58 -18.74 -14.08
N MET A 546 -6.77 -18.10 -13.24
CA MET A 546 -6.61 -16.64 -13.19
C MET A 546 -5.12 -16.30 -13.30
N LYS A 547 -4.78 -15.11 -13.82
CA LYS A 547 -3.41 -14.61 -13.71
C LYS A 547 -3.11 -14.29 -12.24
N ASN A 548 -1.87 -14.53 -11.86
CA ASN A 548 -1.41 -14.75 -10.49
C ASN A 548 -2.07 -13.81 -9.45
N ALA A 549 -2.78 -14.38 -8.48
CA ALA A 549 -3.29 -13.64 -7.34
C ALA A 549 -2.12 -13.28 -6.42
N SER A 550 -2.08 -12.03 -5.94
CA SER A 550 -1.07 -11.59 -4.97
C SER A 550 -1.04 -12.54 -3.76
N GLY A 551 0.17 -12.99 -3.38
CA GLY A 551 0.38 -13.85 -2.21
C GLY A 551 0.54 -15.36 -2.48
N TYR A 552 0.65 -15.80 -3.74
CA TYR A 552 0.93 -17.19 -4.12
C TYR A 552 2.07 -17.30 -5.14
N GLU A 553 2.81 -18.41 -5.07
CA GLU A 553 3.90 -18.74 -6.00
C GLU A 553 3.76 -20.17 -6.53
N ASN A 554 4.11 -20.33 -7.80
CA ASN A 554 4.12 -21.61 -8.51
C ASN A 554 5.55 -22.14 -8.59
N PHE A 555 5.74 -23.45 -8.44
CA PHE A 555 7.02 -24.14 -8.63
C PHE A 555 6.88 -25.26 -9.66
N SER A 556 7.85 -25.38 -10.56
CA SER A 556 7.93 -26.53 -11.47
C SER A 556 8.30 -27.77 -10.67
N ILE A 557 7.40 -28.76 -10.64
CA ILE A 557 7.64 -30.04 -9.94
C ILE A 557 8.83 -30.77 -10.55
N LEU A 558 8.99 -30.69 -11.88
CA LEU A 558 10.15 -31.24 -12.59
C LEU A 558 11.45 -30.57 -12.13
N GLY A 559 11.46 -29.23 -12.05
CA GLY A 559 12.62 -28.47 -11.58
C GLY A 559 13.01 -28.84 -10.15
N LEU A 560 12.02 -28.90 -9.24
CA LEU A 560 12.22 -29.34 -7.86
C LEU A 560 12.83 -30.74 -7.77
N ALA A 561 12.28 -31.70 -8.51
CA ALA A 561 12.77 -33.08 -8.48
C ALA A 561 14.23 -33.19 -8.94
N LEU A 562 14.59 -32.50 -10.03
CA LEU A 562 15.96 -32.51 -10.56
C LEU A 562 16.95 -31.90 -9.56
N THR A 563 16.62 -30.77 -8.93
CA THR A 563 17.47 -30.13 -7.92
C THR A 563 17.69 -31.03 -6.71
N LEU A 564 16.63 -31.64 -6.16
CA LEU A 564 16.73 -32.52 -5.00
C LEU A 564 17.59 -33.76 -5.29
N ILE A 565 17.44 -34.37 -6.46
CA ILE A 565 18.21 -35.56 -6.86
C ILE A 565 19.70 -35.21 -7.02
N VAL A 566 20.01 -34.15 -7.77
CA VAL A 566 21.42 -33.78 -8.05
C VAL A 566 22.13 -33.35 -6.77
N CYS A 567 21.53 -32.48 -5.96
CA CYS A 567 22.13 -32.05 -4.70
C CYS A 567 22.26 -33.22 -3.71
N GLY A 568 21.25 -34.08 -3.61
CA GLY A 568 21.28 -35.26 -2.75
C GLY A 568 22.44 -36.21 -3.11
N LEU A 569 22.66 -36.47 -4.40
CA LEU A 569 23.77 -37.29 -4.88
C LEU A 569 25.14 -36.69 -4.50
N ILE A 570 25.33 -35.37 -4.69
CA ILE A 570 26.56 -34.67 -4.30
C ILE A 570 26.81 -34.80 -2.79
N VAL A 571 25.76 -34.61 -1.98
CA VAL A 571 25.85 -34.70 -0.52
C VAL A 571 26.29 -36.09 -0.07
N VAL A 572 25.64 -37.13 -0.58
CA VAL A 572 25.97 -38.53 -0.25
C VAL A 572 27.42 -38.85 -0.62
N ILE A 573 27.86 -38.45 -1.81
CA ILE A 573 29.25 -38.70 -2.26
C ILE A 573 30.23 -37.94 -1.37
N GLY A 574 29.99 -36.65 -1.09
CA GLY A 574 30.92 -35.82 -0.32
C GLY A 574 31.11 -36.28 1.12
N LEU A 575 30.07 -36.81 1.76
CA LEU A 575 30.16 -37.36 3.12
C LEU A 575 30.83 -38.74 3.19
N THR A 576 30.84 -39.50 2.09
CA THR A 576 31.29 -40.91 2.09
C THR A 576 32.58 -41.14 1.31
N VAL A 577 33.09 -40.15 0.56
CA VAL A 577 34.22 -40.32 -0.35
C VAL A 577 35.48 -40.88 0.31
N ASP A 578 35.85 -40.43 1.52
CA ASP A 578 37.02 -40.96 2.24
C ASP A 578 36.80 -42.42 2.68
N THR A 579 35.62 -42.72 3.21
CA THR A 579 35.28 -44.06 3.72
C THR A 579 35.22 -45.09 2.59
N VAL A 580 34.54 -44.75 1.49
CA VAL A 580 34.34 -45.65 0.35
C VAL A 580 35.68 -45.91 -0.35
N VAL A 581 36.51 -44.89 -0.55
CA VAL A 581 37.84 -45.07 -1.13
C VAL A 581 38.75 -45.88 -0.21
N GLY A 582 38.62 -45.70 1.11
CA GLY A 582 39.31 -46.52 2.12
C GLY A 582 38.96 -48.00 2.07
N TRP A 583 37.69 -48.35 1.81
CA TRP A 583 37.28 -49.75 1.66
C TRP A 583 37.73 -50.38 0.34
N LEU A 584 37.73 -49.60 -0.74
CA LEU A 584 38.04 -50.07 -2.09
C LEU A 584 39.54 -50.20 -2.36
N ARG A 585 40.39 -49.36 -1.75
CA ARG A 585 41.84 -49.42 -1.97
C ARG A 585 42.51 -50.49 -1.10
N ARG A 586 43.28 -51.38 -1.75
CA ARG A 586 44.14 -52.38 -1.11
C ARG A 586 45.52 -52.38 -1.77
N GLY A 587 46.58 -52.66 -1.01
CA GLY A 587 47.95 -52.80 -1.53
C GLY A 587 48.75 -51.49 -1.56
N LYS A 588 49.60 -51.28 -2.58
CA LYS A 588 50.65 -50.24 -2.62
C LYS A 588 50.15 -48.78 -2.64
N THR A 589 48.86 -48.51 -2.74
CA THR A 589 48.28 -47.14 -2.85
C THR A 589 47.54 -46.66 -1.60
N VAL A 590 47.55 -47.46 -0.53
CA VAL A 590 46.89 -47.15 0.75
C VAL A 590 47.44 -45.86 1.38
N TYR A 591 48.76 -45.63 1.26
CA TYR A 591 49.45 -44.45 1.81
C TYR A 591 48.83 -43.12 1.36
N LYS A 592 48.24 -43.05 0.16
CA LYS A 592 47.66 -41.81 -0.36
C LYS A 592 46.46 -41.34 0.46
N ARG A 593 45.63 -42.28 0.92
CA ARG A 593 44.47 -41.99 1.77
C ARG A 593 44.90 -41.76 3.21
N ASP A 594 45.88 -42.53 3.70
CA ASP A 594 46.44 -42.32 5.03
C ASP A 594 47.04 -40.93 5.17
N GLN A 595 47.69 -40.42 4.12
CA GLN A 595 48.20 -39.06 4.09
C GLN A 595 47.06 -38.00 4.18
N TRP A 596 45.92 -38.21 3.51
CA TRP A 596 44.73 -37.34 3.66
C TRP A 596 44.18 -37.34 5.10
N ALA A 597 44.24 -38.48 5.79
CA ALA A 597 43.80 -38.61 7.18
C ALA A 597 44.78 -37.97 8.17
N VAL A 598 46.08 -38.16 7.97
CA VAL A 598 47.13 -37.61 8.86
C VAL A 598 47.28 -36.10 8.69
N GLU A 599 47.02 -35.56 7.50
CA GLU A 599 47.08 -34.12 7.21
C GLU A 599 45.84 -33.33 7.67
N GLU A 600 44.88 -33.99 8.33
CA GLU A 600 43.77 -33.32 9.00
C GLU A 600 44.29 -32.48 10.18
N THR A 601 43.65 -31.34 10.46
CA THR A 601 44.19 -30.32 11.37
C THR A 601 44.39 -30.86 12.80
N LEU A 602 43.43 -31.63 13.33
CA LEU A 602 43.56 -32.25 14.66
C LEU A 602 44.59 -33.37 14.67
N ALA A 603 44.69 -34.16 13.60
CA ALA A 603 45.71 -35.19 13.45
C ALA A 603 47.13 -34.60 13.43
N LEU A 604 47.35 -33.49 12.72
CA LEU A 604 48.61 -32.75 12.71
C LEU A 604 48.93 -32.12 14.07
N HIS A 605 47.93 -31.54 14.73
CA HIS A 605 48.07 -31.00 16.07
C HIS A 605 48.49 -32.11 17.05
N LYS A 606 47.81 -33.26 17.03
CA LYS A 606 48.17 -34.45 17.82
C LYS A 606 49.60 -34.91 17.52
N ALA A 607 49.97 -35.01 16.25
CA ALA A 607 51.30 -35.46 15.83
C ALA A 607 52.42 -34.48 16.27
N ALA A 608 52.19 -33.17 16.18
CA ALA A 608 53.17 -32.16 16.58
C ALA A 608 53.42 -32.20 18.09
N TYR A 609 52.37 -32.27 18.90
CA TYR A 609 52.48 -32.25 20.35
C TYR A 609 53.04 -33.55 20.93
N THR A 610 52.69 -34.70 20.31
CA THR A 610 53.22 -36.00 20.73
C THR A 610 54.73 -36.10 20.44
N ASN A 611 55.18 -35.63 19.26
CA ASN A 611 56.59 -35.65 18.89
C ASN A 611 57.45 -34.67 19.69
N LEU A 612 56.88 -33.54 20.12
CA LEU A 612 57.55 -32.58 21.01
C LEU A 612 57.52 -33.00 22.49
N GLY A 613 56.87 -34.13 22.82
CA GLY A 613 56.74 -34.62 24.20
C GLY A 613 55.83 -33.76 25.08
N LEU A 614 55.10 -32.82 24.48
CA LEU A 614 54.22 -31.85 25.17
C LEU A 614 52.86 -32.45 25.55
N TRP A 615 52.51 -33.59 24.98
CA TRP A 615 51.26 -34.29 25.26
C TRP A 615 51.45 -35.80 25.12
N ARG A 616 50.86 -36.57 26.05
CA ARG A 616 50.77 -38.04 26.02
C ARG A 616 49.29 -38.41 26.02
N ASP A 617 48.93 -39.50 25.35
CA ASP A 617 47.55 -40.01 25.15
C ASP A 617 46.79 -40.36 26.47
N ASN A 618 47.33 -40.01 27.64
CA ASN A 618 46.88 -40.40 28.97
C ASN A 618 46.63 -39.20 29.92
N GLY A 619 46.72 -37.94 29.45
CA GLY A 619 46.47 -36.73 30.25
C GLY A 619 45.30 -35.92 29.68
N GLU A 620 44.33 -35.55 30.52
CA GLU A 620 43.07 -34.90 30.12
C GLU A 620 43.21 -33.44 29.65
N GLU A 621 44.42 -32.85 29.68
CA GLU A 621 44.63 -31.45 29.31
C GLU A 621 45.68 -31.30 28.18
N ILE A 622 45.25 -30.71 27.06
CA ILE A 622 46.13 -30.30 25.95
C ILE A 622 46.62 -28.87 26.25
N PRO A 623 47.94 -28.63 26.31
CA PRO A 623 48.46 -27.30 26.60
C PRO A 623 48.18 -26.30 25.46
N PRO A 624 48.08 -25.00 25.76
CA PRO A 624 47.78 -23.98 24.74
C PRO A 624 48.88 -23.90 23.68
N SER A 625 48.50 -23.61 22.43
CA SER A 625 49.41 -23.50 21.28
C SER A 625 50.55 -22.50 21.44
N SER A 626 50.43 -21.56 22.38
CA SER A 626 51.49 -20.63 22.76
C SER A 626 52.73 -21.32 23.35
N ILE A 627 52.61 -22.54 23.89
CA ILE A 627 53.76 -23.27 24.44
C ILE A 627 54.82 -23.60 23.36
N LEU A 628 54.39 -23.73 22.10
CA LEU A 628 55.28 -23.92 20.94
C LEU A 628 56.20 -22.71 20.71
N LEU A 629 55.79 -21.51 21.11
CA LEU A 629 56.62 -20.30 21.05
C LEU A 629 57.73 -20.33 22.11
N SER A 630 57.46 -20.92 23.28
CA SER A 630 58.44 -21.04 24.38
C SER A 630 59.52 -22.09 24.11
N TYR A 631 59.18 -23.16 23.38
CA TYR A 631 60.13 -24.21 22.97
C TYR A 631 61.13 -23.71 21.90
N SER A 632 60.77 -22.66 21.17
CA SER A 632 61.63 -21.96 20.22
C SER A 632 62.63 -20.99 20.89
N ALA A 633 62.49 -20.72 22.19
CA ALA A 633 63.12 -19.56 22.83
C ALA A 633 64.36 -19.87 23.69
N SER A 634 65.05 -21.00 23.48
CA SER A 634 66.34 -21.29 24.10
C SER A 634 67.52 -20.92 23.19
N SER A 635 67.64 -19.65 22.79
CA SER A 635 68.91 -19.02 22.40
C SER A 635 68.82 -17.48 22.25
N VAL A 636 69.40 -16.78 23.23
CA VAL A 636 70.04 -15.42 23.17
C VAL A 636 69.13 -14.16 23.19
N PRO A 637 69.55 -13.04 23.85
CA PRO A 637 68.65 -12.13 24.57
C PRO A 637 68.53 -10.68 24.02
N HIS A 638 67.62 -9.94 24.67
CA HIS A 638 67.43 -8.48 24.78
C HIS A 638 66.67 -7.71 23.67
N GLY A 639 65.65 -6.97 24.13
CA GLY A 639 65.26 -5.68 23.55
C GLY A 639 63.74 -5.46 23.42
N ALA A 640 63.26 -4.43 24.12
CA ALA A 640 62.09 -3.59 23.82
C ALA A 640 60.67 -4.19 23.91
N GLU A 641 60.03 -3.92 25.05
CA GLU A 641 58.86 -3.04 25.24
C GLU A 641 57.89 -2.72 24.06
N LEU A 642 56.61 -2.64 24.45
CA LEU A 642 55.40 -2.05 23.87
C LEU A 642 54.44 -2.88 22.96
N ASP A 643 53.22 -2.90 23.50
CA ASP A 643 51.90 -2.70 22.88
C ASP A 643 51.16 -3.86 22.21
N THR A 644 50.19 -4.38 22.97
CA THR A 644 49.02 -5.08 22.45
C THR A 644 47.83 -4.12 22.46
N GLU A 645 47.53 -3.51 21.31
CA GLU A 645 46.22 -2.95 21.05
C GLU A 645 45.23 -4.10 20.82
N GLY A 646 44.40 -4.36 21.83
CA GLY A 646 43.14 -5.04 21.65
C GLY A 646 42.10 -4.04 21.15
N VAL A 647 41.64 -4.21 19.92
CA VAL A 647 40.44 -3.53 19.43
C VAL A 647 39.23 -4.13 20.14
N GLY A 648 38.89 -3.53 21.28
CA GLY A 648 37.59 -3.65 21.93
C GLY A 648 36.90 -2.29 21.85
N THR A 649 35.82 -2.20 21.09
CA THR A 649 34.92 -1.03 21.10
C THR A 649 34.20 -0.96 22.45
N GLY A 650 34.83 -0.30 23.42
CA GLY A 650 34.22 0.12 24.68
C GLY A 650 34.16 1.65 24.73
N MET A 651 32.97 2.24 24.70
CA MET A 651 32.78 3.61 25.15
C MET A 651 33.15 3.70 26.64
N LYS A 652 34.00 4.67 26.98
CA LYS A 652 34.42 4.98 28.35
C LYS A 652 33.22 5.48 29.17
N HIS A 653 32.95 4.88 30.33
CA HIS A 653 32.21 5.54 31.41
C HIS A 653 33.11 5.63 32.65
N GLY A 654 33.66 6.82 32.88
CA GLY A 654 34.09 7.23 34.22
C GLY A 654 32.87 7.64 35.06
N PRO A 655 33.01 7.83 36.39
CA PRO A 655 31.95 8.37 37.23
C PRO A 655 31.58 9.79 36.79
N ILE A 656 30.27 10.05 36.60
CA ILE A 656 29.72 11.36 36.22
C ILE A 656 29.77 12.31 37.43
N GLY A 657 30.19 13.56 37.22
CA GLY A 657 30.21 14.58 38.28
C GLY A 657 28.82 15.18 38.58
N HIS A 658 28.61 15.78 39.76
CA HIS A 658 27.31 16.40 40.10
C HIS A 658 26.89 17.51 39.12
N GLU A 659 27.83 18.32 38.64
CA GLU A 659 27.54 19.39 37.69
C GLU A 659 27.07 18.84 36.33
N GLU A 660 27.62 17.70 35.91
CA GLU A 660 27.23 17.02 34.67
C GLU A 660 25.81 16.44 34.77
N LEU A 661 25.28 16.17 35.97
CA LEU A 661 23.88 15.79 36.16
C LEU A 661 22.92 16.98 35.94
N PHE A 662 23.35 18.20 36.23
CA PHE A 662 22.57 19.44 36.07
C PHE A 662 22.63 19.98 34.64
N ALA A 663 23.81 19.94 34.03
CA ALA A 663 24.04 20.40 32.66
C ALA A 663 23.32 19.53 31.64
N TYR A 664 23.04 20.07 30.44
CA TYR A 664 22.62 19.25 29.31
C TYR A 664 23.85 18.64 28.65
N THR A 665 23.84 17.33 28.44
CA THR A 665 24.97 16.54 27.91
C THR A 665 24.60 15.71 26.69
N ASN A 666 23.31 15.60 26.36
CA ASN A 666 22.82 14.76 25.27
C ASN A 666 22.82 15.47 23.90
N GLY A 667 23.90 16.21 23.58
CA GLY A 667 24.11 16.87 22.28
C GLY A 667 24.34 18.37 22.33
N HIS A 668 24.52 18.97 21.15
CA HIS A 668 24.86 20.39 20.94
C HIS A 668 23.79 21.09 20.08
N PHE A 669 23.86 22.42 19.95
CA PHE A 669 22.90 23.18 19.15
C PHE A 669 23.59 24.17 18.20
N LEU A 670 23.24 24.12 16.91
CA LEU A 670 23.73 25.07 15.90
C LEU A 670 23.09 26.46 16.02
N ILE A 671 21.94 26.55 16.68
CA ILE A 671 21.15 27.78 16.82
C ILE A 671 21.11 28.17 18.30
N ASP A 672 21.63 29.37 18.63
CA ASP A 672 21.63 29.95 19.98
C ASP A 672 22.07 28.98 21.09
N GLU A 673 23.19 28.27 20.89
CA GLU A 673 23.62 27.15 21.74
C GLU A 673 23.57 27.43 23.25
N GLN A 674 24.16 28.54 23.67
CA GLN A 674 24.19 28.92 25.08
C GLN A 674 22.77 29.05 25.65
N ARG A 675 21.85 29.66 24.90
CA ARG A 675 20.46 29.81 25.32
C ARG A 675 19.75 28.46 25.41
N GLN A 676 20.02 27.55 24.47
CA GLN A 676 19.46 26.19 24.48
C GLN A 676 19.95 25.37 25.68
N LEU A 677 21.22 25.50 26.03
CA LEU A 677 21.83 24.87 27.20
C LEU A 677 21.30 25.48 28.50
N ASP A 678 21.21 26.80 28.61
CA ASP A 678 20.73 27.51 29.79
C ASP A 678 19.27 27.14 30.13
N ARG A 679 18.42 27.00 29.10
CA ARG A 679 17.01 26.57 29.28
C ARG A 679 16.87 25.10 29.67
N ARG A 680 17.91 24.28 29.46
CA ARG A 680 17.99 22.85 29.82
C ARG A 680 18.85 22.58 31.05
N TYR A 681 19.50 23.61 31.60
CA TYR A 681 20.21 23.56 32.85
C TYR A 681 19.23 23.63 34.02
N LEU A 682 19.36 22.70 34.96
CA LEU A 682 18.57 22.74 36.19
C LEU A 682 19.35 22.12 37.34
N ARG A 683 19.55 22.92 38.39
CA ARG A 683 20.17 22.48 39.64
C ARG A 683 19.10 22.01 40.61
N PHE A 684 19.33 20.86 41.24
CA PHE A 684 18.45 20.25 42.23
C PHE A 684 19.26 19.50 43.29
N ASN A 685 18.64 19.18 44.42
CA ASN A 685 19.25 18.43 45.51
C ASN A 685 19.17 16.93 45.22
N ILE A 686 20.30 16.33 44.85
CA ILE A 686 20.42 14.91 44.49
C ILE A 686 20.15 14.02 45.71
N ASP A 687 20.65 14.37 46.89
CA ASP A 687 20.47 13.56 48.10
C ASP A 687 18.99 13.47 48.49
N ALA A 688 18.29 14.62 48.47
CA ALA A 688 16.86 14.64 48.74
C ALA A 688 16.05 13.84 47.70
N LEU A 689 16.47 13.86 46.43
CA LEU A 689 15.85 13.05 45.39
C LEU A 689 16.10 11.55 45.61
N CYS A 690 17.31 11.17 46.04
CA CYS A 690 17.65 9.81 46.43
C CYS A 690 16.81 9.33 47.63
N ASP A 691 16.60 10.18 48.63
CA ASP A 691 15.76 9.87 49.79
C ASP A 691 14.31 9.59 49.38
N ILE A 692 13.75 10.44 48.50
CA ILE A 692 12.41 10.25 47.94
C ILE A 692 12.34 8.96 47.10
N ALA A 693 13.31 8.75 46.22
CA ALA A 693 13.37 7.55 45.40
C ALA A 693 13.53 6.29 46.26
N ALA A 694 14.28 6.35 47.35
CA ALA A 694 14.53 5.22 48.25
C ALA A 694 13.23 4.70 48.88
N VAL A 695 12.36 5.60 49.34
CA VAL A 695 11.06 5.26 49.95
C VAL A 695 9.94 5.01 48.93
N ALA A 696 10.12 5.38 47.65
CA ALA A 696 9.11 5.23 46.61
C ALA A 696 8.85 3.75 46.25
N GLY A 697 7.57 3.36 46.15
CA GLY A 697 7.15 1.98 45.84
C GLY A 697 6.84 1.15 47.10
N ASP A 698 6.69 -0.16 46.94
CA ASP A 698 6.13 -1.01 48.00
C ASP A 698 7.15 -1.37 49.10
N GLU A 699 8.45 -1.30 48.80
CA GLU A 699 9.55 -1.63 49.71
C GLU A 699 10.62 -0.53 49.71
N PRO A 700 10.85 0.15 50.84
CA PRO A 700 11.93 1.12 50.98
C PRO A 700 13.31 0.46 50.82
N SER A 701 14.19 1.05 50.01
CA SER A 701 15.56 0.59 49.82
C SER A 701 16.44 1.74 49.33
N PRO A 702 17.67 1.92 49.85
CA PRO A 702 18.57 2.98 49.42
C PRO A 702 18.90 2.92 47.93
N VAL A 703 19.13 4.08 47.31
CA VAL A 703 19.64 4.18 45.93
C VAL A 703 21.16 3.95 45.93
N ILE A 704 21.63 3.05 45.07
CA ILE A 704 23.05 2.68 44.97
C ILE A 704 23.72 3.22 43.71
N THR A 705 22.96 3.43 42.62
CA THR A 705 23.49 3.98 41.37
C THR A 705 22.47 4.88 40.68
N ILE A 706 22.96 5.95 40.06
CA ILE A 706 22.18 6.84 39.20
C ILE A 706 22.81 6.82 37.82
N GLU A 707 22.00 6.55 36.80
CA GLU A 707 22.37 6.65 35.40
C GLU A 707 21.55 7.77 34.75
N LYS A 708 22.23 8.69 34.08
CA LYS A 708 21.58 9.82 33.42
C LYS A 708 21.16 9.43 32.00
N MET A 709 19.86 9.34 31.77
CA MET A 709 19.26 9.02 30.46
C MET A 709 18.98 10.29 29.63
N GLU A 710 18.60 11.39 30.31
CA GLU A 710 18.39 12.77 29.80
C GLU A 710 17.64 12.95 28.45
N GLY A 711 16.47 13.58 28.48
CA GLY A 711 15.71 13.98 27.28
C GLY A 711 15.81 15.48 26.96
N GLY A 712 15.20 15.90 25.85
CA GLY A 712 15.23 17.30 25.39
C GLY A 712 14.50 18.30 26.28
N PHE A 713 13.51 17.85 27.05
CA PHE A 713 12.66 18.71 27.91
C PHE A 713 12.76 18.39 29.40
N SER A 714 13.45 17.32 29.79
CA SER A 714 13.52 16.89 31.19
C SER A 714 14.82 16.12 31.46
N LYS A 715 15.37 16.26 32.66
CA LYS A 715 16.36 15.31 33.16
C LYS A 715 15.64 14.01 33.50
N ALA A 716 16.08 12.90 32.92
CA ALA A 716 15.61 11.56 33.24
C ALA A 716 16.76 10.78 33.86
N LEU A 717 16.57 10.32 35.09
CA LEU A 717 17.56 9.61 35.89
C LEU A 717 17.05 8.21 36.20
N LEU A 718 17.76 7.19 35.74
CA LEU A 718 17.52 5.80 36.11
C LEU A 718 18.23 5.54 37.45
N MET A 719 17.46 5.28 38.50
CA MET A 719 17.96 5.08 39.85
C MET A 719 17.78 3.60 40.24
N LYS A 720 18.89 2.93 40.53
CA LYS A 720 18.89 1.54 40.98
C LYS A 720 18.97 1.48 42.50
N LYS A 721 18.08 0.71 43.09
CA LYS A 721 18.03 0.46 44.53
C LYS A 721 18.87 -0.75 44.93
N GLU A 722 19.27 -0.81 46.18
CA GLU A 722 20.04 -1.92 46.75
C GLU A 722 19.29 -3.27 46.63
N ASN A 723 17.96 -3.26 46.78
CA ASN A 723 17.12 -4.45 46.57
C ASN A 723 16.99 -4.89 45.09
N GLY A 724 17.69 -4.24 44.16
CA GLY A 724 17.70 -4.56 42.74
C GLY A 724 16.54 -3.96 41.93
N LYS A 725 15.57 -3.29 42.57
CA LYS A 725 14.49 -2.56 41.86
C LYS A 725 15.04 -1.29 41.22
N GLU A 726 14.45 -0.90 40.10
CA GLU A 726 14.83 0.29 39.35
C GLU A 726 13.64 1.25 39.22
N VAL A 727 13.91 2.55 39.39
CA VAL A 727 12.91 3.62 39.22
C VAL A 727 13.48 4.70 38.31
N VAL A 728 12.60 5.45 37.65
CA VAL A 728 12.98 6.60 36.82
C VAL A 728 12.52 7.86 37.52
N ALA A 729 13.44 8.79 37.78
CA ALA A 729 13.13 10.14 38.23
C ALA A 729 13.21 11.11 37.04
N LYS A 730 12.10 11.77 36.73
CA LYS A 730 11.97 12.78 35.68
C LYS A 730 11.81 14.17 36.31
N ILE A 731 12.62 15.12 35.86
CA ILE A 731 12.68 16.50 36.38
C ILE A 731 12.56 17.44 35.18
N PRO A 732 11.46 18.20 35.02
CA PRO A 732 11.27 19.06 33.86
C PRO A 732 12.27 20.22 33.82
N CYS A 733 12.83 20.47 32.63
CA CYS A 733 13.67 21.64 32.37
C CYS A 733 12.80 22.89 32.17
N ARG A 734 13.40 24.10 32.23
CA ARG A 734 12.67 25.38 32.02
C ARG A 734 12.00 25.48 30.65
N ILE A 735 12.51 24.74 29.66
CA ILE A 735 11.94 24.68 28.31
C ILE A 735 10.67 23.81 28.19
N ALA A 736 10.37 22.95 29.17
CA ALA A 736 9.30 21.96 29.09
C ALA A 736 7.90 22.57 28.93
N GLY A 737 7.66 23.70 29.58
CA GLY A 737 6.37 24.38 29.59
C GLY A 737 6.19 25.22 30.85
N PRO A 738 4.95 25.67 31.14
CA PRO A 738 4.66 26.37 32.38
C PRO A 738 4.97 25.50 33.60
N ALA A 739 5.82 26.01 34.48
CA ALA A 739 6.13 25.38 35.77
C ALA A 739 4.84 25.01 36.52
N CYS A 740 4.89 23.93 37.29
CA CYS A 740 3.78 23.28 37.97
C CYS A 740 2.74 22.62 37.03
N LEU A 741 2.26 23.34 36.00
CA LEU A 741 1.22 22.82 35.10
C LEU A 741 1.71 21.63 34.28
N THR A 742 2.95 21.66 33.78
CA THR A 742 3.51 20.58 32.97
C THR A 742 3.61 19.27 33.77
N THR A 743 4.20 19.31 34.97
CA THR A 743 4.31 18.11 35.84
C THR A 743 2.96 17.62 36.34
N ALA A 744 2.09 18.51 36.83
CA ALA A 744 0.79 18.11 37.34
C ALA A 744 -0.13 17.53 36.25
N SER A 745 -0.05 18.06 35.01
CA SER A 745 -0.82 17.51 33.89
C SER A 745 -0.28 16.17 33.43
N GLU A 746 1.05 15.98 33.37
CA GLU A 746 1.65 14.69 33.01
C GLU A 746 1.24 13.59 33.99
N VAL A 747 1.28 13.88 35.29
CA VAL A 747 0.80 12.94 36.32
C VAL A 747 -0.70 12.69 36.20
N GLY A 748 -1.51 13.74 35.99
CA GLY A 748 -2.95 13.61 35.81
C GLY A 748 -3.31 12.70 34.63
N VAL A 749 -2.63 12.84 33.51
CA VAL A 749 -2.79 11.98 32.32
C VAL A 749 -2.38 10.54 32.61
N LEU A 750 -1.19 10.32 33.18
CA LEU A 750 -0.69 8.97 33.49
C LEU A 750 -1.64 8.21 34.45
N GLU A 751 -2.09 8.87 35.52
CA GLU A 751 -3.04 8.30 36.47
C GLU A 751 -4.40 8.03 35.85
N TYR A 752 -4.89 8.93 34.99
CA TYR A 752 -6.16 8.73 34.30
C TYR A 752 -6.11 7.56 33.33
N ILE A 753 -5.09 7.50 32.47
CA ILE A 753 -4.89 6.41 31.50
C ILE A 753 -4.78 5.07 32.23
N ARG A 754 -3.98 5.02 33.31
CA ARG A 754 -3.81 3.80 34.12
C ARG A 754 -5.10 3.32 34.76
N LYS A 755 -5.97 4.22 35.24
CA LYS A 755 -7.23 3.86 35.91
C LYS A 755 -8.36 3.51 34.95
N HIS A 756 -8.41 4.16 33.78
CA HIS A 756 -9.59 4.14 32.90
C HIS A 756 -9.36 3.44 31.55
N THR A 757 -8.15 3.00 31.23
CA THR A 757 -7.83 2.32 29.97
C THR A 757 -7.01 1.05 30.20
N SER A 758 -6.84 0.24 29.15
CA SER A 758 -5.92 -0.91 29.15
C SER A 758 -4.52 -0.53 28.63
N ILE A 759 -4.25 0.74 28.38
CA ILE A 759 -2.97 1.20 27.84
C ILE A 759 -1.90 1.01 28.91
N PRO A 760 -0.84 0.24 28.64
CA PRO A 760 0.21 0.05 29.64
C PRO A 760 1.06 1.32 29.73
N VAL A 761 1.06 1.95 30.90
CA VAL A 761 1.86 3.15 31.21
C VAL A 761 2.62 2.94 32.52
N PRO A 762 3.78 3.60 32.72
CA PRO A 762 4.51 3.55 33.98
C PRO A 762 3.65 3.98 35.17
N ARG A 763 3.74 3.29 36.31
CA ARG A 763 3.10 3.75 37.55
C ARG A 763 3.87 4.93 38.12
N VAL A 764 3.18 6.02 38.43
CA VAL A 764 3.72 7.12 39.23
C VAL A 764 3.82 6.66 40.69
N LEU A 765 5.01 6.77 41.28
CA LEU A 765 5.30 6.32 42.65
C LEU A 765 5.38 7.48 43.64
N SER A 766 5.93 8.62 43.20
CA SER A 766 6.02 9.87 43.97
C SER A 766 6.19 11.03 43.00
N TRP A 767 5.68 12.21 43.31
CA TRP A 767 5.84 13.39 42.46
C TRP A 767 5.60 14.67 43.25
N SER A 768 6.10 15.79 42.74
CA SER A 768 5.79 17.14 43.23
C SER A 768 5.84 18.13 42.07
N SER A 769 4.76 18.89 41.87
CA SER A 769 4.72 20.05 40.97
C SER A 769 5.14 21.37 41.64
N ASP A 770 5.34 21.36 42.96
CA ASP A 770 5.87 22.51 43.69
C ASP A 770 7.38 22.36 43.86
N SER A 771 8.15 23.32 43.36
CA SER A 771 9.62 23.35 43.48
C SER A 771 10.12 23.78 44.86
N SER A 772 9.25 24.20 45.78
CA SER A 772 9.60 24.49 47.18
C SER A 772 9.94 23.24 48.01
N ASN A 773 9.71 22.06 47.45
CA ASN A 773 10.01 20.77 48.08
C ASN A 773 11.53 20.58 48.32
N PRO A 774 11.96 19.61 49.16
CA PRO A 774 13.37 19.39 49.51
C PRO A 774 14.34 19.14 48.33
N VAL A 775 13.85 18.67 47.18
CA VAL A 775 14.63 18.52 45.94
C VAL A 775 14.98 19.87 45.33
N GLY A 776 14.18 20.92 45.59
CA GLY A 776 14.34 22.25 45.01
C GLY A 776 13.89 22.35 43.55
N ALA A 777 13.22 21.31 43.03
CA ALA A 777 12.72 21.23 41.67
C ALA A 777 11.47 20.34 41.59
N GLU A 778 10.65 20.55 40.57
CA GLU A 778 9.54 19.65 40.25
C GLU A 778 10.07 18.27 39.87
N TYR A 779 9.35 17.21 40.21
CA TYR A 779 9.79 15.85 39.87
C TYR A 779 8.63 14.86 39.73
N ILE A 780 8.89 13.77 39.01
CA ILE A 780 8.06 12.57 38.95
C ILE A 780 9.00 11.36 39.10
N VAL A 781 8.81 10.57 40.14
CA VAL A 781 9.43 9.24 40.32
C VAL A 781 8.40 8.20 39.91
N MET A 782 8.77 7.35 38.95
CA MET A 782 7.90 6.32 38.38
C MET A 782 8.63 4.99 38.19
N GLU A 783 7.87 3.92 37.97
CA GLU A 783 8.45 2.61 37.64
C GLU A 783 9.25 2.66 36.34
N LYS A 784 10.37 1.94 36.28
CA LYS A 784 11.05 1.66 35.01
C LYS A 784 10.15 0.81 34.13
N THR A 785 10.00 1.19 32.87
CA THR A 785 9.22 0.41 31.91
C THR A 785 9.81 -0.98 31.67
N ALA A 786 8.93 -1.97 31.61
CA ALA A 786 9.30 -3.31 31.19
C ALA A 786 9.43 -3.38 29.66
N GLY A 787 10.25 -4.31 29.16
CA GLY A 787 10.41 -4.56 27.73
C GLY A 787 11.57 -3.81 27.08
N VAL A 788 11.57 -3.76 25.75
CA VAL A 788 12.60 -3.10 24.93
C VAL A 788 11.97 -2.07 24.00
N PRO A 789 12.62 -0.93 23.73
CA PRO A 789 12.13 0.05 22.77
C PRO A 789 11.93 -0.56 21.37
N LEU A 790 10.84 -0.18 20.69
CA LEU A 790 10.45 -0.75 19.41
C LEU A 790 11.54 -0.59 18.34
N PHE A 791 12.27 0.53 18.33
CA PHE A 791 13.30 0.78 17.32
C PHE A 791 14.42 -0.27 17.32
N GLN A 792 14.71 -0.89 18.47
CA GLN A 792 15.72 -1.94 18.60
C GLN A 792 15.28 -3.27 17.98
N ARG A 793 13.98 -3.48 17.80
CA ARG A 793 13.41 -4.72 17.25
C ARG A 793 12.81 -4.54 15.86
N TRP A 794 12.41 -3.34 15.49
CA TRP A 794 11.62 -3.07 14.29
C TRP A 794 12.29 -3.55 13.00
N ALA A 795 13.60 -3.40 12.85
CA ALA A 795 14.32 -3.85 11.65
C ALA A 795 14.22 -5.37 11.46
N ASP A 796 14.33 -6.13 12.56
CA ASP A 796 14.34 -7.59 12.58
C ASP A 796 12.95 -8.23 12.65
N MET A 797 11.90 -7.44 12.93
CA MET A 797 10.53 -7.93 13.00
C MET A 797 10.03 -8.41 11.63
N ALA A 798 9.40 -9.60 11.62
CA ALA A 798 8.70 -10.08 10.45
C ALA A 798 7.54 -9.13 10.09
N GLU A 799 7.19 -9.06 8.80
CA GLU A 799 6.12 -8.16 8.33
C GLU A 799 4.79 -8.42 9.05
N ILE A 800 4.47 -9.69 9.34
CA ILE A 800 3.24 -10.04 10.07
C ILE A 800 3.22 -9.52 11.52
N ASP A 801 4.37 -9.50 12.20
CA ASP A 801 4.49 -8.99 13.56
C ASP A 801 4.35 -7.45 13.56
N LYS A 802 4.84 -6.78 12.51
CA LYS A 802 4.63 -5.34 12.30
C LYS A 802 3.15 -5.03 12.10
N LEU A 803 2.44 -5.82 11.29
CA LEU A 803 1.01 -5.66 11.07
C LEU A 803 0.21 -5.92 12.35
N GLU A 804 0.58 -6.93 13.13
CA GLU A 804 -0.05 -7.21 14.43
C GLU A 804 0.22 -6.09 15.44
N LEU A 805 1.44 -5.55 15.49
CA LEU A 805 1.77 -4.40 16.31
C LEU A 805 0.95 -3.17 15.91
N ILE A 806 0.83 -2.87 14.62
CA ILE A 806 0.02 -1.77 14.10
C ILE A 806 -1.43 -1.92 14.56
N LYS A 807 -1.99 -3.14 14.44
CA LYS A 807 -3.34 -3.43 14.92
C LYS A 807 -3.48 -3.17 16.42
N ASN A 808 -2.56 -3.70 17.22
CA ASN A 808 -2.55 -3.49 18.67
C ASN A 808 -2.43 -2.01 19.02
N LEU A 809 -1.60 -1.27 18.29
CA LEU A 809 -1.42 0.17 18.49
C LEU A 809 -2.71 0.96 18.21
N THR A 810 -3.36 0.73 17.07
CA THR A 810 -4.61 1.44 16.74
C THR A 810 -5.73 1.16 17.73
N LYS A 811 -5.75 -0.01 18.37
CA LYS A 811 -6.66 -0.32 19.49
C LYS A 811 -6.37 0.47 20.76
N LEU A 812 -5.10 0.78 21.03
CA LEU A 812 -4.73 1.63 22.16
C LEU A 812 -5.11 3.09 21.87
N GLU A 813 -4.85 3.57 20.65
CA GLU A 813 -5.27 4.91 20.21
C GLU A 813 -6.80 5.07 20.26
N ALA A 814 -7.55 4.06 19.82
CA ALA A 814 -9.01 4.02 19.89
C ALA A 814 -9.56 4.19 21.31
N GLN A 815 -8.84 3.68 22.33
CA GLN A 815 -9.25 3.87 23.72
C GLN A 815 -9.13 5.33 24.13
N LEU A 816 -8.06 6.02 23.77
CA LEU A 816 -7.88 7.45 24.09
C LEU A 816 -8.93 8.33 23.40
N SER A 817 -9.21 8.07 22.13
CA SER A 817 -10.17 8.85 21.33
C SER A 817 -11.63 8.62 21.75
N SER A 818 -11.95 7.44 22.30
CA SER A 818 -13.30 7.10 22.77
C SER A 818 -13.73 7.90 24.00
N ILE A 819 -12.77 8.50 24.72
CA ILE A 819 -13.04 9.24 25.95
C ILE A 819 -13.35 10.69 25.60
N GLN A 820 -14.61 11.08 25.79
CA GLN A 820 -15.06 12.43 25.55
C GLN A 820 -14.98 13.29 26.81
N PHE A 821 -14.07 14.26 26.80
CA PHE A 821 -13.89 15.21 27.90
C PHE A 821 -14.82 16.42 27.76
N PRO A 822 -15.10 17.13 28.86
CA PRO A 822 -16.06 18.24 28.87
C PRO A 822 -15.50 19.57 28.32
N ALA A 823 -14.18 19.70 28.20
CA ALA A 823 -13.49 20.89 27.69
C ALA A 823 -12.07 20.56 27.20
N TYR A 824 -11.46 21.48 26.45
CA TYR A 824 -10.06 21.45 26.04
C TYR A 824 -9.16 22.07 27.10
N GLY A 825 -7.96 21.53 27.29
CA GLY A 825 -7.01 21.98 28.32
C GLY A 825 -6.12 20.85 28.85
N GLY A 826 -5.42 21.09 29.95
CA GLY A 826 -4.66 20.05 30.65
C GLY A 826 -5.55 19.17 31.52
N LEU A 827 -5.17 17.90 31.72
CA LEU A 827 -5.90 16.95 32.57
C LEU A 827 -5.15 16.78 33.90
N TYR A 828 -5.81 17.07 35.02
CA TYR A 828 -5.19 17.15 36.34
C TYR A 828 -5.89 16.27 37.37
N LEU A 829 -5.17 15.89 38.42
CA LEU A 829 -5.76 15.40 39.66
C LEU A 829 -6.46 16.55 40.39
N ARG A 830 -7.71 16.34 40.78
CA ARG A 830 -8.53 17.35 41.44
C ARG A 830 -7.99 17.77 42.80
N ALA A 831 -7.42 16.83 43.55
CA ALA A 831 -6.85 17.09 44.87
C ALA A 831 -5.76 18.18 44.81
N ASP A 832 -5.00 18.21 43.72
CA ASP A 832 -3.88 19.13 43.51
C ASP A 832 -4.31 20.40 42.76
N ALA A 833 -5.47 20.38 42.10
CA ALA A 833 -6.05 21.52 41.39
C ALA A 833 -6.37 22.72 42.30
N GLY A 834 -6.82 22.46 43.53
CA GLY A 834 -7.35 23.49 44.45
C GLY A 834 -6.33 24.52 44.95
N ALA A 835 -5.02 24.23 44.87
CA ALA A 835 -3.96 25.16 45.27
C ALA A 835 -3.26 25.85 44.09
N GLN A 836 -3.35 25.28 42.88
CA GLN A 836 -2.49 25.63 41.74
C GLN A 836 -3.26 26.14 40.51
N LEU A 837 -4.54 25.81 40.36
CA LEU A 837 -5.34 26.17 39.17
C LEU A 837 -6.33 27.31 39.48
N SER A 838 -6.33 28.35 38.64
CA SER A 838 -7.25 29.50 38.75
C SER A 838 -8.67 29.20 38.22
N THR A 839 -8.83 28.23 37.32
CA THR A 839 -10.11 27.81 36.74
C THR A 839 -9.99 26.35 36.31
N TYR A 840 -11.01 25.55 36.61
CA TYR A 840 -11.08 24.15 36.21
C TYR A 840 -12.53 23.71 35.96
N GLN A 841 -12.69 22.62 35.21
CA GLN A 841 -13.96 21.98 34.92
C GLN A 841 -13.94 20.51 35.31
N MET A 842 -14.98 20.09 36.02
CA MET A 842 -15.15 18.70 36.46
C MET A 842 -15.45 17.79 35.27
N LEU A 843 -14.89 16.57 35.30
CA LEU A 843 -15.26 15.51 34.37
C LEU A 843 -16.68 15.00 34.65
N ASN A 844 -17.31 14.43 33.62
CA ASN A 844 -18.62 13.81 33.73
C ASN A 844 -18.55 12.54 34.60
N GLU A 845 -19.60 12.27 35.39
CA GLU A 845 -19.69 11.07 36.25
C GLU A 845 -19.50 9.75 35.47
N SER A 846 -19.84 9.72 34.19
CA SER A 846 -19.70 8.52 33.34
C SER A 846 -18.26 8.13 33.05
N ILE A 847 -17.33 9.09 33.06
CA ILE A 847 -15.91 8.84 32.76
C ILE A 847 -15.02 8.95 34.01
N ASP A 848 -15.48 9.66 35.06
CA ASP A 848 -14.81 9.76 36.36
C ASP A 848 -15.85 9.75 37.51
N PRO A 849 -16.37 8.55 37.88
CA PRO A 849 -17.38 8.42 38.93
C PRO A 849 -16.91 8.90 40.31
N CYS A 850 -15.61 8.87 40.56
CA CYS A 850 -15.00 9.26 41.83
C CYS A 850 -14.65 10.75 41.88
N HIS A 851 -14.89 11.51 40.80
CA HIS A 851 -14.54 12.93 40.70
C HIS A 851 -13.09 13.23 41.09
N THR A 852 -12.18 12.34 40.68
CA THR A 852 -10.74 12.39 40.99
C THR A 852 -9.99 13.35 40.07
N PHE A 853 -10.54 13.67 38.90
CA PHE A 853 -9.87 14.42 37.85
C PHE A 853 -10.64 15.68 37.44
N CYS A 854 -9.94 16.63 36.84
CA CYS A 854 -10.52 17.85 36.25
C CYS A 854 -9.74 18.33 35.02
N ILE A 855 -10.40 19.07 34.14
CA ILE A 855 -9.75 19.80 33.04
C ILE A 855 -9.40 21.20 33.53
N GLY A 856 -8.14 21.59 33.37
CA GLY A 856 -7.61 22.89 33.75
C GLY A 856 -6.97 23.65 32.57
N PRO A 857 -6.16 24.67 32.86
CA PRO A 857 -5.34 25.36 31.85
C PRO A 857 -4.45 24.38 31.07
N SER A 858 -4.03 24.73 29.87
CA SER A 858 -3.09 23.93 29.09
C SER A 858 -1.68 23.95 29.68
N GLY A 859 -1.05 22.78 29.79
CA GLY A 859 0.36 22.61 30.16
C GLY A 859 1.34 22.76 28.99
N ASP A 860 0.84 23.07 27.79
CA ASP A 860 1.62 23.16 26.55
C ASP A 860 2.51 24.42 26.52
N ARG A 861 3.78 24.24 26.12
CA ARG A 861 4.79 25.31 26.04
C ARG A 861 4.40 26.48 25.12
N SER A 862 3.57 26.25 24.11
CA SER A 862 3.09 27.30 23.19
C SER A 862 2.23 28.34 23.89
N PHE A 863 1.63 28.02 25.04
CA PHE A 863 0.89 28.97 25.89
C PHE A 863 1.75 29.60 26.98
N HIS A 864 3.02 29.21 27.08
CA HIS A 864 4.00 29.81 27.98
C HIS A 864 4.61 31.06 27.34
N ILE A 865 4.84 32.10 28.16
CA ILE A 865 5.61 33.30 27.79
C ILE A 865 6.82 33.32 28.72
N ASP A 866 8.01 33.26 28.14
CA ASP A 866 9.28 33.14 28.88
C ASP A 866 9.52 34.36 29.78
N ARG A 867 9.91 34.12 31.04
CA ARG A 867 10.12 35.16 32.06
C ARG A 867 11.30 36.08 31.74
N ASP A 868 12.24 35.61 30.91
CA ASP A 868 13.43 36.38 30.51
C ASP A 868 13.16 37.38 29.38
N THR A 869 11.95 37.36 28.79
CA THR A 869 11.48 38.52 28.04
C THR A 869 11.10 39.59 29.06
N ASN A 870 11.69 40.78 28.97
CA ASN A 870 11.45 41.95 29.83
C ASN A 870 9.99 42.50 29.69
N LEU A 871 8.99 41.63 29.80
CA LEU A 871 7.57 41.95 29.87
C LEU A 871 7.23 42.18 31.33
N GLY A 872 7.69 43.32 31.85
CA GLY A 872 7.16 43.92 33.05
C GLY A 872 5.74 44.42 32.79
N GLN A 873 4.74 43.53 32.65
CA GLN A 873 3.32 43.87 32.72
C GLN A 873 2.44 42.62 32.84
N SER A 874 1.70 42.56 33.95
CA SER A 874 0.48 41.77 34.22
C SER A 874 0.45 40.31 33.78
N LYS A 875 0.69 39.41 34.74
CA LYS A 875 0.38 37.96 34.73
C LYS A 875 -1.09 37.58 34.42
N LYS A 876 -1.97 38.54 34.08
CA LYS A 876 -3.39 38.45 34.43
C LYS A 876 -4.42 38.21 33.32
N ASP A 877 -4.10 38.23 32.02
CA ASP A 877 -5.16 38.24 30.99
C ASP A 877 -4.99 37.30 29.78
N PHE A 878 -4.25 36.19 29.89
CA PHE A 878 -4.27 35.16 28.84
C PHE A 878 -5.16 33.99 29.25
N ASN A 879 -6.25 33.78 28.51
CA ASN A 879 -7.11 32.62 28.69
C ASN A 879 -6.37 31.35 28.23
N GLN A 880 -5.76 30.63 29.18
CA GLN A 880 -5.04 29.38 28.96
C GLN A 880 -5.95 28.15 29.05
N GLY A 881 -7.27 28.34 29.10
CA GLY A 881 -8.26 27.30 29.28
C GLY A 881 -8.67 27.11 30.75
N PRO A 882 -9.59 26.18 31.02
CA PRO A 882 -10.21 25.26 30.07
C PRO A 882 -11.11 25.97 29.04
N TRP A 883 -11.20 25.43 27.82
CA TRP A 883 -12.04 25.99 26.75
C TRP A 883 -13.18 25.03 26.39
N ASN A 884 -14.40 25.53 26.29
CA ASN A 884 -15.59 24.68 26.07
C ASN A 884 -15.92 24.48 24.58
N THR A 885 -15.37 25.32 23.70
CA THR A 885 -15.66 25.33 22.26
C THR A 885 -14.37 25.52 21.47
N ILE A 886 -14.39 25.09 20.20
CA ILE A 886 -13.21 25.23 19.33
C ILE A 886 -12.96 26.71 19.00
N SER A 887 -14.01 27.52 18.98
CA SER A 887 -13.89 28.97 18.83
C SER A 887 -13.17 29.62 20.01
N ASN A 888 -13.50 29.25 21.26
CA ASN A 888 -12.84 29.78 22.45
C ASN A 888 -11.34 29.44 22.47
N LEU A 889 -10.99 28.23 22.05
CA LEU A 889 -9.59 27.80 21.87
C LEU A 889 -8.90 28.67 20.80
N GLY A 890 -9.46 28.73 19.59
CA GLY A 890 -8.85 29.45 18.46
C GLY A 890 -8.73 30.97 18.70
N ILE A 891 -9.72 31.59 19.32
CA ILE A 891 -9.67 33.00 19.73
C ILE A 891 -8.57 33.23 20.77
N SER A 892 -8.38 32.29 21.70
CA SER A 892 -7.32 32.41 22.71
C SER A 892 -5.93 32.31 22.10
N ILE A 893 -5.75 31.44 21.09
CA ILE A 893 -4.53 31.35 20.28
C ILE A 893 -4.26 32.69 19.56
N ALA A 894 -5.26 33.25 18.88
CA ALA A 894 -5.11 34.52 18.16
C ALA A 894 -4.78 35.70 19.09
N LYS A 895 -5.46 35.80 20.25
CA LYS A 895 -5.18 36.84 21.25
C LYS A 895 -3.78 36.75 21.84
N ARG A 896 -3.27 35.53 22.04
CA ARG A 896 -1.88 35.30 22.48
C ARG A 896 -0.90 35.85 21.43
N GLU A 897 -1.11 35.53 20.15
CA GLU A 897 -0.22 36.04 19.09
C GLU A 897 -0.27 37.57 18.96
N LEU A 898 -1.46 38.18 19.05
CA LEU A 898 -1.59 39.65 19.08
C LEU A 898 -0.74 40.28 20.20
N ALA A 899 -0.76 39.69 21.40
CA ALA A 899 0.05 40.18 22.50
C ALA A 899 1.56 40.00 22.25
N ARG A 900 1.98 38.84 21.71
CA ARG A 900 3.39 38.61 21.34
C ARG A 900 3.89 39.65 20.35
N ILE A 901 3.10 39.96 19.32
CA ILE A 901 3.44 40.96 18.30
C ILE A 901 3.60 42.35 18.94
N SER A 902 2.65 42.75 19.79
CA SER A 902 2.72 44.05 20.50
C SER A 902 3.93 44.21 21.43
N SER A 903 4.55 43.09 21.84
CA SER A 903 5.66 43.05 22.80
C SER A 903 7.06 42.97 22.16
N LYS A 904 7.17 42.64 20.87
CA LYS A 904 8.47 42.49 20.21
C LYS A 904 9.11 43.86 19.97
N ARG A 905 10.26 44.12 20.60
CA ARG A 905 11.15 45.23 20.20
C ARG A 905 11.73 44.90 18.82
N LEU A 906 11.52 45.81 17.87
CA LEU A 906 12.03 45.77 16.49
C LEU A 906 13.56 45.96 16.46
N ASP A 907 14.33 45.00 16.96
CA ASP A 907 15.80 45.03 16.85
C ASP A 907 16.30 44.30 15.58
N ARG A 908 15.39 43.69 14.80
CA ARG A 908 15.70 43.08 13.48
C ARG A 908 14.75 43.62 12.40
N PRO A 909 15.24 43.95 11.19
CA PRO A 909 14.39 44.35 10.08
C PRO A 909 13.42 43.20 9.73
N PRO A 910 12.14 43.48 9.45
CA PRO A 910 11.18 42.45 9.06
C PRO A 910 11.68 41.72 7.81
N THR A 911 11.67 40.39 7.84
CA THR A 911 11.90 39.60 6.62
C THR A 911 10.72 39.80 5.66
N PHE A 912 10.94 39.68 4.36
CA PHE A 912 9.93 40.00 3.33
C PHE A 912 8.59 39.25 3.49
N TYR A 913 8.59 38.10 4.17
CA TYR A 913 7.42 37.25 4.41
C TYR A 913 6.73 37.46 5.76
N GLN A 914 7.30 38.27 6.67
CA GLN A 914 6.72 38.49 8.00
C GLN A 914 5.48 39.38 7.98
N GLY A 915 5.37 40.31 7.02
CA GLY A 915 4.30 41.31 6.96
C GLY A 915 4.47 42.41 8.02
N SER A 916 3.68 43.48 7.90
CA SER A 916 3.67 44.56 8.90
C SER A 916 2.94 44.14 10.18
N VAL A 917 3.18 44.84 11.30
CA VAL A 917 2.47 44.59 12.56
C VAL A 917 0.97 44.78 12.40
N GLU A 918 0.56 45.79 11.63
CA GLU A 918 -0.83 46.09 11.30
C GLU A 918 -1.46 44.95 10.49
N GLU A 919 -0.73 44.43 9.52
CA GLU A 919 -1.17 43.34 8.66
C GLU A 919 -1.31 42.02 9.44
N GLN A 920 -0.35 41.71 10.32
CA GLN A 920 -0.44 40.58 11.25
C GLN A 920 -1.68 40.71 12.15
N ALA A 921 -1.89 41.90 12.72
CA ALA A 921 -3.03 42.16 13.58
C ALA A 921 -4.37 42.03 12.83
N GLN A 922 -4.45 42.54 11.60
CA GLN A 922 -5.64 42.46 10.76
C GLN A 922 -6.00 41.01 10.41
N LEU A 923 -5.03 40.19 10.01
CA LEU A 923 -5.29 38.77 9.69
C LEU A 923 -5.70 37.97 10.92
N LEU A 924 -5.10 38.24 12.09
CA LEU A 924 -5.51 37.63 13.35
C LEU A 924 -6.93 38.05 13.74
N GLN A 925 -7.30 39.31 13.53
CA GLN A 925 -8.66 39.80 13.78
C GLN A 925 -9.70 39.18 12.83
N SER A 926 -9.37 39.00 11.55
CA SER A 926 -10.20 38.26 10.58
C SER A 926 -10.33 36.78 10.95
N THR A 927 -9.26 36.18 11.47
CA THR A 927 -9.29 34.81 11.97
C THR A 927 -10.23 34.70 13.18
N MET A 928 -10.16 35.66 14.12
CA MET A 928 -11.05 35.71 15.29
C MET A 928 -12.52 35.86 14.91
N SER A 929 -12.86 36.59 13.84
CA SER A 929 -14.25 36.72 13.38
C SER A 929 -14.79 35.44 12.73
N LEU A 930 -13.90 34.60 12.17
CA LEU A 930 -14.25 33.30 11.61
C LEU A 930 -14.49 32.22 12.68
N MET A 931 -13.73 32.25 13.78
CA MET A 931 -13.75 31.20 14.82
C MET A 931 -15.16 30.80 15.32
N PRO A 932 -16.09 31.73 15.62
CA PRO A 932 -17.45 31.37 16.05
C PRO A 932 -18.24 30.54 15.03
N MET A 933 -17.98 30.73 13.72
CA MET A 933 -18.67 29.97 12.67
C MET A 933 -18.25 28.49 12.67
N LEU A 934 -17.02 28.19 13.11
CA LEU A 934 -16.49 26.82 13.16
C LEU A 934 -17.25 25.94 14.17
N ASP A 935 -17.75 26.50 15.27
CA ASP A 935 -18.51 25.76 16.30
C ASP A 935 -19.79 25.13 15.74
N SER A 936 -20.37 25.74 14.70
CA SER A 936 -21.60 25.27 14.04
C SER A 936 -21.33 24.47 12.75
N HIS A 937 -20.06 24.31 12.36
CA HIS A 937 -19.70 23.71 11.09
C HIS A 937 -20.01 22.19 11.07
N PRO A 938 -20.73 21.65 10.07
CA PRO A 938 -21.20 20.25 10.07
C PRO A 938 -20.08 19.20 10.22
N THR A 939 -18.91 19.46 9.65
CA THR A 939 -17.74 18.57 9.76
C THR A 939 -17.01 18.72 11.09
N LEU A 940 -16.87 19.96 11.59
CA LEU A 940 -16.08 20.25 12.79
C LEU A 940 -16.86 19.99 14.08
N THR A 941 -18.18 20.09 14.06
CA THR A 941 -19.04 19.66 15.18
C THR A 941 -18.85 18.17 15.49
N LYS A 942 -18.57 17.35 14.48
CA LYS A 942 -18.25 15.92 14.66
C LYS A 942 -16.82 15.72 15.11
N SER A 943 -15.83 16.21 14.35
CA SER A 943 -14.40 15.95 14.61
C SER A 943 -13.75 16.89 15.63
N GLY A 944 -14.51 17.85 16.17
CA GLY A 944 -14.06 18.82 17.15
C GLY A 944 -14.08 18.33 18.58
N ARG A 945 -14.56 17.10 18.86
CA ARG A 945 -14.71 16.59 20.23
C ARG A 945 -13.41 16.69 21.04
N PRO A 946 -13.47 17.09 22.33
CA PRO A 946 -12.32 17.08 23.23
C PRO A 946 -11.92 15.63 23.57
N ILE A 947 -10.77 15.19 23.06
CA ILE A 947 -10.21 13.85 23.30
C ILE A 947 -8.74 13.95 23.76
N LEU A 948 -8.17 12.83 24.19
CA LEU A 948 -6.71 12.65 24.28
C LEU A 948 -6.19 11.93 23.04
N TRP A 949 -5.00 12.29 22.58
CA TRP A 949 -4.29 11.60 21.52
C TRP A 949 -2.77 11.73 21.71
N HIS A 950 -2.02 10.63 21.62
CA HIS A 950 -0.56 10.67 21.77
C HIS A 950 0.09 11.30 20.53
N THR A 951 0.46 12.58 20.60
CA THR A 951 0.98 13.32 19.44
C THR A 951 2.42 12.98 19.09
N ASP A 952 3.25 12.49 20.02
CA ASP A 952 4.66 12.17 19.76
C ASP A 952 4.97 10.66 19.74
N LEU A 953 4.17 9.92 18.96
CA LEU A 953 4.33 8.47 18.90
C LEU A 953 5.40 8.07 17.86
N HIS A 954 6.62 7.85 18.34
CA HIS A 954 7.72 7.26 17.59
C HIS A 954 8.21 5.96 18.25
N MET A 955 9.05 5.19 17.55
CA MET A 955 9.49 3.87 18.02
C MET A 955 10.32 3.89 19.33
N GLY A 956 10.75 5.06 19.80
CA GLY A 956 11.41 5.23 21.10
C GLY A 956 10.43 5.26 22.28
N ASN A 957 9.19 5.68 22.02
CA ASN A 957 8.14 5.82 23.04
C ASN A 957 7.24 4.58 23.17
N ILE A 958 7.49 3.54 22.35
CA ILE A 958 6.76 2.27 22.37
C ILE A 958 7.70 1.16 22.85
N TYR A 959 7.31 0.46 23.91
CA TYR A 959 8.05 -0.69 24.44
C TYR A 959 7.31 -1.98 24.13
N VAL A 960 8.05 -2.98 23.66
CA VAL A 960 7.52 -4.30 23.28
C VAL A 960 8.16 -5.41 24.10
N ALA A 961 7.46 -6.54 24.18
CA ALA A 961 7.94 -7.71 24.89
C ALA A 961 9.18 -8.30 24.17
N PRO A 962 10.27 -8.65 24.88
CA PRO A 962 11.50 -9.18 24.24
C PRO A 962 11.28 -10.51 23.51
N ASP A 963 10.32 -11.30 23.97
CA ASP A 963 9.94 -12.63 23.48
C ASP A 963 8.77 -12.60 22.49
N ALA A 964 8.05 -11.49 22.38
CA ALA A 964 6.91 -11.30 21.49
C ALA A 964 6.81 -9.84 21.02
N SER A 965 7.62 -9.48 20.02
CA SER A 965 7.81 -8.09 19.57
C SER A 965 6.55 -7.40 19.03
N SER A 966 5.45 -8.11 18.76
CA SER A 966 4.15 -7.52 18.39
C SER A 966 3.31 -7.07 19.59
N ARG A 967 3.67 -7.49 20.82
CA ARG A 967 2.97 -7.16 22.06
C ARG A 967 3.55 -5.89 22.69
N ILE A 968 2.77 -4.82 22.68
CA ILE A 968 3.09 -3.56 23.37
C ILE A 968 2.94 -3.77 24.88
N VAL A 969 4.00 -3.49 25.64
CA VAL A 969 4.07 -3.68 27.09
C VAL A 969 4.20 -2.38 27.86
N SER A 970 4.54 -1.28 27.20
CA SER A 970 4.44 0.08 27.76
C SER A 970 4.45 1.12 26.64
N VAL A 971 3.76 2.23 26.86
CA VAL A 971 3.90 3.49 26.11
C VAL A 971 4.39 4.55 27.10
N ILE A 972 5.30 5.43 26.67
CA ILE A 972 5.88 6.49 27.50
C ILE A 972 5.78 7.85 26.83
N ASP A 973 6.19 8.88 27.58
CA ASP A 973 6.30 10.28 27.15
C ASP A 973 4.97 10.97 26.84
N PHE A 974 4.10 10.99 27.86
CA PHE A 974 2.84 11.73 27.87
C PHE A 974 3.01 13.19 28.31
N GLN A 975 4.23 13.73 28.26
CA GLN A 975 4.50 15.12 28.62
C GLN A 975 3.82 16.09 27.65
N SER A 976 3.29 17.19 28.17
CA SER A 976 2.60 18.24 27.39
C SER A 976 1.36 17.76 26.63
N LEU A 977 0.89 16.53 26.87
CA LEU A 977 -0.35 16.01 26.31
C LEU A 977 -1.53 16.80 26.87
N SER A 978 -2.37 17.32 25.98
CA SER A 978 -3.55 18.12 26.33
C SER A 978 -4.81 17.53 25.69
N VAL A 979 -5.95 17.75 26.33
CA VAL A 979 -7.26 17.48 25.73
C VAL A 979 -7.52 18.54 24.66
N LEU A 980 -7.68 18.11 23.42
CA LEU A 980 -7.81 18.98 22.24
C LEU A 980 -8.89 18.46 21.27
N PRO A 981 -9.31 19.25 20.27
CA PRO A 981 -10.16 18.78 19.19
C PRO A 981 -9.50 17.65 18.40
N ALA A 982 -10.20 16.54 18.15
CA ALA A 982 -9.63 15.39 17.45
C ALA A 982 -8.99 15.74 16.09
N PHE A 983 -9.62 16.63 15.30
CA PHE A 983 -9.06 17.04 14.00
C PHE A 983 -7.74 17.82 14.08
N LEU A 984 -7.36 18.35 15.25
CA LEU A 984 -6.08 19.03 15.45
C LEU A 984 -4.94 18.07 15.83
N GLN A 985 -5.26 16.99 16.56
CA GLN A 985 -4.24 16.11 17.15
C GLN A 985 -4.17 14.71 16.54
N ALA A 986 -5.27 14.17 15.99
CA ALA A 986 -5.26 12.84 15.38
C ALA A 986 -4.30 12.83 14.18
N GLN A 987 -3.25 12.04 14.26
CA GLN A 987 -2.21 12.00 13.23
C GLN A 987 -1.51 10.65 13.17
N TRP A 988 -0.81 10.44 12.07
CA TRP A 988 0.03 9.28 11.84
C TRP A 988 1.22 9.23 12.81
N PRO A 989 1.50 8.08 13.45
CA PRO A 989 2.77 7.83 14.13
C PRO A 989 3.94 8.08 13.17
N VAL A 990 5.04 8.65 13.67
CA VAL A 990 6.15 9.14 12.83
C VAL A 990 6.67 8.06 11.88
N PHE A 991 6.81 6.84 12.38
CA PHE A 991 7.33 5.70 11.64
C PHE A 991 6.33 5.05 10.66
N LEU A 992 5.06 5.44 10.72
CA LEU A 992 4.00 4.95 9.83
C LEU A 992 3.50 6.04 8.88
N ARG A 993 4.16 7.20 8.85
CA ARG A 993 3.79 8.29 7.94
C ARG A 993 3.82 7.80 6.49
N PRO A 994 2.79 8.14 5.70
CA PRO A 994 2.73 7.76 4.29
C PRO A 994 3.84 8.46 3.48
N PRO A 995 4.39 7.81 2.44
CA PRO A 995 5.31 8.46 1.50
C PRO A 995 4.60 9.55 0.66
N GLN A 996 5.37 10.41 -0.03
CA GLN A 996 4.81 11.56 -0.76
C GLN A 996 3.73 11.17 -1.80
N ASN A 997 3.94 10.07 -2.54
CA ASN A 997 3.01 9.59 -3.57
C ASN A 997 1.94 8.61 -3.04
N TYR A 998 1.60 8.71 -1.76
CA TYR A 998 0.62 7.83 -1.13
C TYR A 998 -0.82 8.14 -1.57
N THR A 999 -1.50 7.14 -2.11
CA THR A 999 -2.93 7.24 -2.41
C THR A 999 -3.76 6.91 -1.16
N LYS A 1000 -4.53 7.88 -0.65
CA LYS A 1000 -5.49 7.69 0.46
C LYS A 1000 -6.63 6.75 0.06
N GLY A 1001 -7.28 6.11 1.04
CA GLY A 1001 -8.38 5.18 0.83
C GLY A 1001 -7.93 3.72 0.69
N PHE A 1002 -8.86 2.79 0.47
CA PHE A 1002 -8.58 1.34 0.55
C PHE A 1002 -7.98 0.73 -0.74
N LEU A 1003 -6.95 1.39 -1.29
CA LEU A 1003 -6.20 0.94 -2.46
C LEU A 1003 -4.88 0.29 -2.03
N GLN A 1004 -4.58 -0.89 -2.58
CA GLN A 1004 -3.32 -1.59 -2.30
C GLN A 1004 -2.14 -0.84 -2.95
N PRO A 1005 -1.08 -0.49 -2.19
CA PRO A 1005 0.13 0.10 -2.76
C PRO A 1005 0.80 -0.84 -3.77
N LYS A 1006 1.23 -0.30 -4.91
CA LYS A 1006 1.90 -1.04 -5.99
C LYS A 1006 3.29 -0.47 -6.24
N LEU A 1007 4.16 -1.30 -6.81
CA LEU A 1007 5.40 -0.83 -7.39
C LEU A 1007 5.11 -0.07 -8.70
N PRO A 1008 5.93 0.92 -9.08
CA PRO A 1008 5.82 1.61 -10.37
C PRO A 1008 5.98 0.66 -11.56
N ASP A 1009 5.33 0.96 -12.68
CA ASP A 1009 5.26 0.08 -13.86
C ASP A 1009 6.63 -0.21 -14.52
N MET A 1010 7.63 0.68 -14.36
CA MET A 1010 9.00 0.52 -14.89
C MET A 1010 10.01 0.11 -13.79
N PHE A 1011 9.56 -0.46 -12.68
CA PHE A 1011 10.43 -0.83 -11.56
C PHE A 1011 11.61 -1.73 -11.98
N ASP A 1012 11.39 -2.67 -12.91
CA ASP A 1012 12.41 -3.60 -13.39
C ASP A 1012 13.51 -2.93 -14.23
N GLU A 1013 13.23 -1.75 -14.79
CA GLU A 1013 14.13 -0.97 -15.64
C GLU A 1013 15.02 0.01 -14.84
N LEU A 1014 14.69 0.22 -13.56
CA LEU A 1014 15.48 1.06 -12.67
C LEU A 1014 16.84 0.39 -12.33
N ASP A 1015 17.85 1.22 -12.07
CA ASP A 1015 19.12 0.77 -11.50
C ASP A 1015 18.92 0.23 -10.07
N GLU A 1016 19.89 -0.53 -9.56
CA GLU A 1016 19.73 -1.20 -8.25
C GLU A 1016 19.59 -0.22 -7.07
N GLU A 1017 20.16 0.98 -7.15
CA GLU A 1017 20.01 2.02 -6.13
C GLU A 1017 18.58 2.57 -6.14
N SER A 1018 18.08 2.96 -7.32
CA SER A 1018 16.69 3.37 -7.53
C SER A 1018 15.68 2.28 -7.16
N LYS A 1019 15.96 1.00 -7.48
CA LYS A 1019 15.14 -0.14 -7.05
C LYS A 1019 15.10 -0.29 -5.53
N SER A 1020 16.22 -0.09 -4.85
CA SER A 1020 16.27 -0.17 -3.39
C SER A 1020 15.41 0.92 -2.74
N LEU A 1021 15.48 2.15 -3.26
CA LEU A 1021 14.67 3.28 -2.80
C LEU A 1021 13.17 3.04 -3.03
N VAL A 1022 12.80 2.60 -4.24
CA VAL A 1022 11.39 2.31 -4.56
C VAL A 1022 10.84 1.13 -3.75
N ARG A 1023 11.66 0.11 -3.44
CA ARG A 1023 11.25 -0.97 -2.51
C ARG A 1023 11.03 -0.45 -1.10
N GLN A 1024 11.87 0.48 -0.62
CA GLN A 1024 11.73 1.09 0.69
C GLN A 1024 10.45 1.94 0.77
N GLU A 1025 10.20 2.79 -0.22
CA GLU A 1025 8.98 3.59 -0.32
C GLU A 1025 7.72 2.71 -0.41
N TRP A 1026 7.76 1.66 -1.22
CA TRP A 1026 6.65 0.71 -1.34
C TRP A 1026 6.39 -0.04 -0.02
N SER A 1027 7.44 -0.46 0.67
CA SER A 1027 7.34 -1.07 2.00
C SER A 1027 6.72 -0.09 3.01
N GLN A 1028 7.13 1.18 2.99
CA GLN A 1028 6.55 2.22 3.84
C GLN A 1028 5.08 2.46 3.50
N ALA A 1029 4.71 2.49 2.21
CA ALA A 1029 3.33 2.63 1.77
C ALA A 1029 2.45 1.47 2.25
N LYS A 1030 2.97 0.23 2.28
CA LYS A 1030 2.24 -0.94 2.84
C LYS A 1030 1.95 -0.78 4.32
N LEU A 1031 2.95 -0.36 5.12
CA LEU A 1031 2.79 -0.16 6.56
C LEU A 1031 1.84 1.01 6.86
N ALA A 1032 1.95 2.10 6.11
CA ALA A 1032 1.00 3.20 6.18
C ALA A 1032 -0.42 2.74 5.82
N LYS A 1033 -0.58 1.93 4.76
CA LYS A 1033 -1.90 1.37 4.40
C LYS A 1033 -2.48 0.49 5.50
N ALA A 1034 -1.65 -0.33 6.14
CA ALA A 1034 -2.07 -1.16 7.26
C ALA A 1034 -2.57 -0.32 8.44
N TYR A 1035 -1.87 0.78 8.77
CA TYR A 1035 -2.34 1.73 9.78
C TYR A 1035 -3.63 2.42 9.36
N GLU A 1036 -3.75 2.93 8.12
CA GLU A 1036 -5.00 3.56 7.63
C GLU A 1036 -6.21 2.62 7.77
N VAL A 1037 -6.05 1.38 7.32
CA VAL A 1037 -7.10 0.36 7.38
C VAL A 1037 -7.40 0.00 8.82
N SER A 1038 -6.39 -0.21 9.65
CA SER A 1038 -6.57 -0.58 11.06
C SER A 1038 -7.23 0.53 11.86
N THR A 1039 -6.81 1.79 11.68
CA THR A 1039 -7.45 2.97 12.28
C THR A 1039 -8.89 3.09 11.78
N TYR A 1040 -9.19 2.89 10.49
CA TYR A 1040 -10.57 2.91 10.01
C TYR A 1040 -11.45 1.84 10.69
N LEU A 1041 -10.91 0.65 10.92
CA LEU A 1041 -11.64 -0.49 11.49
C LEU A 1041 -11.80 -0.38 13.01
N GLU A 1042 -10.76 0.03 13.73
CA GLU A 1042 -10.72 0.07 15.19
C GLU A 1042 -11.17 1.46 15.74
N ASP A 1043 -10.96 2.55 14.98
CA ASP A 1043 -11.28 3.94 15.37
C ASP A 1043 -11.70 4.81 14.17
N ARG A 1044 -12.93 4.59 13.70
CA ARG A 1044 -13.49 5.37 12.60
C ARG A 1044 -13.56 6.87 12.90
N PHE A 1045 -13.68 7.25 14.17
CA PHE A 1045 -13.74 8.64 14.59
C PHE A 1045 -12.40 9.36 14.34
N ALA A 1046 -11.28 8.75 14.76
CA ALA A 1046 -9.95 9.29 14.47
C ALA A 1046 -9.65 9.28 12.96
N TYR A 1047 -10.06 8.24 12.23
CA TYR A 1047 -9.92 8.20 10.76
C TYR A 1047 -10.63 9.39 10.10
N ASP A 1048 -11.89 9.66 10.46
CA ASP A 1048 -12.65 10.79 9.92
C ASP A 1048 -12.01 12.14 10.33
N ALA A 1049 -11.48 12.24 11.55
CA ALA A 1049 -10.76 13.42 12.03
C ALA A 1049 -9.45 13.70 11.27
N MET A 1050 -8.71 12.65 10.89
CA MET A 1050 -7.50 12.76 10.05
C MET A 1050 -7.80 13.18 8.60
N ASN A 1051 -9.06 13.05 8.15
CA ASN A 1051 -9.51 13.39 6.80
C ASN A 1051 -10.31 14.69 6.72
N VAL A 1052 -10.42 15.45 7.81
CA VAL A 1052 -10.95 16.82 7.80
C VAL A 1052 -10.11 17.68 6.83
N PRO A 1053 -10.72 18.57 6.03
CA PRO A 1053 -9.99 19.44 5.11
C PRO A 1053 -8.83 20.15 5.81
N ARG A 1054 -7.64 20.05 5.21
CA ARG A 1054 -6.37 20.47 5.82
C ARG A 1054 -6.40 21.92 6.32
N VAL A 1055 -7.07 22.81 5.59
CA VAL A 1055 -7.18 24.23 5.92
C VAL A 1055 -7.72 24.49 7.33
N PHE A 1056 -8.61 23.64 7.85
CA PHE A 1056 -9.13 23.82 9.22
C PHE A 1056 -8.06 23.54 10.27
N ARG A 1057 -7.21 22.54 10.07
CA ARG A 1057 -6.08 22.27 10.98
C ARG A 1057 -5.02 23.36 10.86
N GLU A 1058 -4.63 23.67 9.63
CA GLU A 1058 -3.61 24.70 9.36
C GLU A 1058 -4.04 26.07 9.87
N LEU A 1059 -5.32 26.43 9.82
CA LEU A 1059 -5.83 27.68 10.37
C LEU A 1059 -5.44 27.85 11.85
N PHE A 1060 -5.62 26.83 12.68
CA PHE A 1060 -5.24 26.90 14.11
C PHE A 1060 -3.73 26.93 14.31
N ILE A 1061 -2.98 26.12 13.55
CA ILE A 1061 -1.51 26.05 13.63
C ILE A 1061 -0.90 27.39 13.20
N ARG A 1062 -1.23 27.87 11.99
CA ARG A 1062 -0.69 29.12 11.43
C ARG A 1062 -1.15 30.34 12.21
N CYS A 1063 -2.38 30.33 12.74
CA CYS A 1063 -2.83 31.36 13.67
C CYS A 1063 -1.95 31.42 14.92
N GLY A 1064 -1.41 30.30 15.38
CA GLY A 1064 -0.55 30.23 16.56
C GLY A 1064 0.93 30.53 16.31
N GLU A 1065 1.34 30.71 15.05
CA GLU A 1065 2.73 30.89 14.64
C GLU A 1065 3.00 32.28 14.03
N VAL A 1066 1.98 33.14 13.88
CA VAL A 1066 2.09 34.43 13.16
C VAL A 1066 3.23 35.29 13.68
N SER A 1067 3.41 35.38 15.00
CA SER A 1067 4.46 36.23 15.55
C SER A 1067 5.87 35.72 15.21
N GLU A 1068 6.05 34.41 15.01
CA GLU A 1068 7.34 33.78 14.74
C GLU A 1068 7.61 33.61 13.24
N VAL A 1069 6.62 33.14 12.48
CA VAL A 1069 6.74 32.71 11.09
C VAL A 1069 6.22 33.75 10.10
N GLY A 1070 5.36 34.67 10.54
CA GLY A 1070 4.82 35.74 9.69
C GLY A 1070 3.40 35.51 9.16
N VAL A 1071 2.94 36.44 8.31
CA VAL A 1071 1.58 36.48 7.77
C VAL A 1071 1.30 35.50 6.63
N GLY A 1072 2.33 35.07 5.89
CA GLY A 1072 2.16 34.35 4.62
C GLY A 1072 1.27 33.12 4.74
N SER A 1073 1.62 32.19 5.62
CA SER A 1073 0.87 30.93 5.77
C SER A 1073 -0.54 31.10 6.32
N LEU A 1074 -0.77 32.07 7.23
CA LEU A 1074 -2.11 32.37 7.74
C LEU A 1074 -2.98 33.01 6.64
N ARG A 1075 -2.42 33.92 5.84
CA ARG A 1075 -3.12 34.53 4.71
C ARG A 1075 -3.53 33.48 3.67
N ALA A 1076 -2.65 32.53 3.35
CA ALA A 1076 -2.97 31.43 2.46
C ALA A 1076 -4.21 30.63 2.94
N CYS A 1077 -4.28 30.33 4.25
CA CYS A 1077 -5.44 29.65 4.84
C CYS A 1077 -6.72 30.50 4.71
N LEU A 1078 -6.64 31.80 4.97
CA LEU A 1078 -7.79 32.70 4.87
C LEU A 1078 -8.24 32.89 3.40
N ILE A 1079 -7.32 32.97 2.44
CA ILE A 1079 -7.64 33.03 1.01
C ILE A 1079 -8.31 31.74 0.55
N GLU A 1080 -7.81 30.56 0.94
CA GLU A 1080 -8.43 29.28 0.61
C GLU A 1080 -9.87 29.20 1.16
N ILE A 1081 -10.07 29.65 2.41
CA ILE A 1081 -11.41 29.71 3.03
C ILE A 1081 -12.32 30.70 2.28
N PHE A 1082 -11.80 31.86 1.89
CA PHE A 1082 -12.55 32.87 1.13
C PHE A 1082 -12.97 32.35 -0.26
N GLN A 1083 -12.03 31.78 -1.03
CA GLN A 1083 -12.27 31.28 -2.39
C GLN A 1083 -13.17 30.06 -2.42
N ASN A 1084 -13.08 29.18 -1.40
CA ASN A 1084 -13.82 27.92 -1.33
C ASN A 1084 -14.90 27.91 -0.24
N TRP A 1085 -15.45 29.09 0.11
CA TRP A 1085 -16.37 29.26 1.24
C TRP A 1085 -17.53 28.24 1.25
N SER A 1086 -18.27 28.14 0.15
CA SER A 1086 -19.40 27.21 0.02
C SER A 1086 -18.94 25.76 -0.13
N GLY A 1087 -17.85 25.49 -0.84
CA GLY A 1087 -17.30 24.14 -1.03
C GLY A 1087 -16.70 23.53 0.25
N LEU A 1088 -16.24 24.36 1.18
CA LEU A 1088 -15.79 23.94 2.51
C LEU A 1088 -16.96 23.66 3.48
N GLY A 1089 -18.20 24.05 3.13
CA GLY A 1089 -19.39 23.76 3.92
C GLY A 1089 -19.89 24.92 4.79
N PHE A 1090 -19.38 26.14 4.60
CA PHE A 1090 -19.92 27.33 5.28
C PHE A 1090 -21.24 27.80 4.65
N THR A 1091 -22.12 28.34 5.49
CA THR A 1091 -23.40 28.96 5.07
C THR A 1091 -23.30 30.48 5.07
N GLY A 1092 -23.99 31.15 4.13
CA GLY A 1092 -24.01 32.62 4.05
C GLY A 1092 -22.83 33.20 3.28
N ARG A 1093 -22.55 34.50 3.48
CA ARG A 1093 -21.42 35.20 2.85
C ARG A 1093 -20.19 35.20 3.76
N CYS A 1094 -19.01 35.08 3.17
CA CYS A 1094 -17.74 35.18 3.91
C CYS A 1094 -17.64 36.55 4.64
N PRO A 1095 -17.23 36.58 5.93
CA PRO A 1095 -17.15 37.82 6.70
C PRO A 1095 -15.94 38.71 6.35
N PHE A 1096 -15.03 38.21 5.53
CA PHE A 1096 -13.87 38.93 5.03
C PHE A 1096 -13.75 38.74 3.51
N PHE A 1097 -13.04 39.66 2.87
CA PHE A 1097 -12.90 39.72 1.42
C PHE A 1097 -11.45 39.98 1.06
N PHE A 1098 -10.96 39.33 0.00
CA PHE A 1098 -9.67 39.61 -0.63
C PHE A 1098 -9.93 40.06 -2.07
N THR A 1099 -9.32 41.17 -2.46
CA THR A 1099 -9.29 41.62 -3.86
C THR A 1099 -8.44 40.69 -4.71
N GLU A 1100 -8.69 40.68 -6.02
CA GLU A 1100 -7.89 39.91 -6.97
C GLU A 1100 -6.41 40.36 -6.98
N GLU A 1101 -6.16 41.65 -6.76
CA GLU A 1101 -4.82 42.21 -6.62
C GLU A 1101 -4.09 41.69 -5.37
N GLU A 1102 -4.77 41.62 -4.21
CA GLU A 1102 -4.22 41.06 -2.97
C GLU A 1102 -3.93 39.56 -3.10
N ILE A 1103 -4.78 38.80 -3.78
CA ILE A 1103 -4.58 37.37 -4.05
C ILE A 1103 -3.35 37.18 -4.94
N ASN A 1104 -3.29 37.87 -6.09
CA ASN A 1104 -2.15 37.78 -7.02
C ASN A 1104 -0.83 38.21 -6.35
N THR A 1105 -0.89 39.25 -5.51
CA THR A 1105 0.29 39.71 -4.75
C THR A 1105 0.73 38.65 -3.74
N HIS A 1106 -0.21 38.06 -3.00
CA HIS A 1106 0.09 36.98 -2.08
C HIS A 1106 0.66 35.76 -2.79
N GLU A 1107 0.07 35.31 -3.90
CA GLU A 1107 0.56 34.16 -4.67
C GLU A 1107 2.02 34.35 -5.09
N ARG A 1108 2.39 35.54 -5.60
CA ARG A 1108 3.78 35.86 -5.94
C ARG A 1108 4.72 35.82 -4.72
N GLN A 1109 4.33 36.44 -3.61
CA GLN A 1109 5.14 36.45 -2.38
C GLN A 1109 5.23 35.06 -1.74
N PHE A 1110 4.18 34.25 -1.85
CA PHE A 1110 4.11 32.93 -1.25
C PHE A 1110 5.00 31.92 -1.99
N VAL A 1111 5.21 32.09 -3.31
CA VAL A 1111 6.21 31.32 -4.07
C VAL A 1111 7.62 31.59 -3.54
N GLU A 1112 7.98 32.84 -3.29
CA GLU A 1112 9.29 33.20 -2.70
C GLU A 1112 9.44 32.64 -1.28
N TYR A 1113 8.38 32.71 -0.48
CA TYR A 1113 8.34 32.10 0.85
C TYR A 1113 8.50 30.56 0.79
N GLN A 1114 7.83 29.88 -0.15
CA GLN A 1114 7.97 28.45 -0.35
C GLN A 1114 9.39 28.06 -0.76
N ALA A 1115 10.00 28.80 -1.68
CA ALA A 1115 11.39 28.58 -2.09
C ALA A 1115 12.36 28.76 -0.92
N TRP A 1116 12.17 29.79 -0.10
CA TRP A 1116 12.95 30.02 1.10
C TRP A 1116 12.78 28.90 2.14
N HIS A 1117 11.54 28.47 2.38
CA HIS A 1117 11.24 27.39 3.33
C HIS A 1117 11.82 26.04 2.87
N GLU A 1118 11.79 25.77 1.57
CA GLU A 1118 12.39 24.57 0.96
C GLU A 1118 13.91 24.54 1.15
N VAL A 1119 14.59 25.69 0.98
CA VAL A 1119 16.02 25.81 1.28
C VAL A 1119 16.31 25.54 2.75
N GLN A 1120 15.48 26.07 3.66
CA GLN A 1120 15.64 25.77 5.09
C GLN A 1120 15.47 24.29 5.39
N ARG A 1121 14.45 23.63 4.81
CA ARG A 1121 14.24 22.19 4.97
C ARG A 1121 15.46 21.39 4.51
N LEU A 1122 15.98 21.70 3.33
CA LEU A 1122 17.18 21.05 2.79
C LEU A 1122 18.41 21.31 3.66
N ALA A 1123 18.55 22.51 4.23
CA ALA A 1123 19.65 22.81 5.14
C ALA A 1123 19.55 21.97 6.44
N LEU A 1124 18.35 21.79 6.99
CA LEU A 1124 18.12 20.93 8.16
C LEU A 1124 18.48 19.47 7.86
N GLU A 1125 18.07 18.96 6.69
CA GLU A 1125 18.39 17.60 6.23
C GLU A 1125 19.90 17.41 5.99
N CYS A 1126 20.57 18.33 5.30
CA CYS A 1126 22.01 18.27 5.05
C CYS A 1126 22.85 18.33 6.34
N LEU A 1127 22.37 19.07 7.34
CA LEU A 1127 23.06 19.25 8.61
C LEU A 1127 22.74 18.17 9.65
N ASP A 1128 21.84 17.23 9.34
CA ASP A 1128 21.30 16.24 10.30
C ASP A 1128 20.80 16.90 11.60
N THR A 1129 19.99 17.96 11.46
CA THR A 1129 19.56 18.77 12.60
C THR A 1129 18.06 19.06 12.58
N ASP A 1130 17.52 19.48 13.72
CA ASP A 1130 16.10 19.82 13.88
C ASP A 1130 15.86 21.35 13.86
N ALA A 1131 14.61 21.77 14.05
CA ALA A 1131 14.24 23.20 14.06
C ALA A 1131 14.93 24.02 15.18
N GLU A 1132 15.42 23.37 16.24
CA GLU A 1132 16.19 24.02 17.31
C GLU A 1132 17.70 23.96 17.05
N GLY A 1133 18.12 23.34 15.95
CA GLY A 1133 19.52 23.16 15.57
C GLY A 1133 20.21 22.06 16.36
N TRP A 1134 19.48 21.11 16.96
CA TRP A 1134 20.08 20.05 17.78
C TRP A 1134 20.95 19.10 16.95
N ILE A 1135 22.13 18.77 17.48
CA ILE A 1135 23.12 17.86 16.91
C ILE A 1135 23.41 16.75 17.91
N ALA A 1136 23.29 15.51 17.45
CA ALA A 1136 23.49 14.34 18.27
C ALA A 1136 24.95 14.23 18.76
N PRO A 1137 25.18 13.78 20.01
CA PRO A 1137 26.51 13.78 20.63
C PRO A 1137 27.54 12.89 19.93
N GLN A 1138 27.10 11.92 19.12
CA GLN A 1138 27.98 11.08 18.31
C GLN A 1138 28.54 11.76 17.05
N LEU A 1139 28.01 12.93 16.67
CA LEU A 1139 28.44 13.68 15.49
C LEU A 1139 29.48 14.75 15.88
N ASP A 1140 30.43 15.02 14.99
CA ASP A 1140 31.42 16.08 15.20
C ASP A 1140 30.77 17.46 15.06
N PHE A 1141 30.54 18.12 16.18
CA PHE A 1141 29.90 19.43 16.23
C PHE A 1141 30.73 20.51 15.53
N THR A 1142 32.06 20.45 15.59
CA THR A 1142 32.92 21.46 14.94
C THR A 1142 32.80 21.36 13.42
N GLU A 1143 32.73 20.13 12.92
CA GLU A 1143 32.49 19.86 11.51
C GLU A 1143 31.09 20.31 11.08
N LYS A 1144 30.04 20.03 11.87
CA LYS A 1144 28.69 20.53 11.59
C LYS A 1144 28.61 22.06 11.59
N GLN A 1145 29.33 22.75 12.48
CA GLN A 1145 29.46 24.21 12.46
C GLN A 1145 30.20 24.72 11.21
N ARG A 1146 31.21 23.99 10.71
CA ARG A 1146 31.88 24.32 9.45
C ARG A 1146 30.92 24.16 8.27
N GLN A 1147 30.23 23.03 8.18
CA GLN A 1147 29.23 22.76 7.14
C GLN A 1147 28.11 23.80 7.13
N ASN A 1148 27.61 24.19 8.31
CA ASN A 1148 26.59 25.23 8.43
C ASN A 1148 27.09 26.58 7.87
N ARG A 1149 28.34 26.97 8.17
CA ARG A 1149 28.96 28.18 7.63
C ARG A 1149 29.15 28.13 6.12
N GLU A 1150 29.54 26.98 5.57
CA GLU A 1150 29.71 26.78 4.13
C GLU A 1150 28.39 26.78 3.37
N LEU A 1151 27.36 26.12 3.91
CA LEU A 1151 26.02 26.15 3.36
C LEU A 1151 25.46 27.58 3.36
N LEU A 1152 25.68 28.32 4.45
CA LEU A 1152 25.29 29.72 4.54
C LEU A 1152 26.05 30.59 3.51
N SER A 1153 27.37 30.41 3.35
CA SER A 1153 28.13 31.17 2.35
C SER A 1153 27.69 30.85 0.92
N MET A 1154 27.45 29.57 0.61
CA MET A 1154 26.94 29.15 -0.70
C MET A 1154 25.56 29.74 -0.99
N PHE A 1155 24.68 29.78 0.03
CA PHE A 1155 23.37 30.41 -0.09
C PHE A 1155 23.50 31.92 -0.35
N LEU A 1156 24.34 32.63 0.40
CA LEU A 1156 24.58 34.07 0.23
C LEU A 1156 25.20 34.40 -1.14
N GLU A 1157 26.17 33.61 -1.62
CA GLU A 1157 26.77 33.77 -2.96
C GLU A 1157 25.75 33.58 -4.08
N ARG A 1158 24.88 32.57 -3.96
CA ARG A 1158 23.82 32.30 -4.94
C ARG A 1158 22.79 33.43 -4.98
N MET A 1159 22.36 33.90 -3.80
CA MET A 1159 21.44 35.04 -3.68
C MET A 1159 22.06 36.34 -4.20
N ALA A 1160 23.36 36.55 -4.00
CA ALA A 1160 24.09 37.70 -4.57
C ALA A 1160 24.25 37.60 -6.10
N GLY A 1161 24.45 36.39 -6.64
CA GLY A 1161 24.50 36.13 -8.08
C GLY A 1161 23.17 36.38 -8.79
N GLU A 1162 22.04 36.03 -8.16
CA GLU A 1162 20.70 36.33 -8.68
C GLU A 1162 20.36 37.83 -8.62
N LYS A 1163 20.79 38.56 -7.58
CA LYS A 1163 20.72 40.03 -7.52
C LYS A 1163 21.51 40.75 -8.62
N SER A 1164 22.48 40.11 -9.27
CA SER A 1164 23.22 40.71 -10.40
C SER A 1164 22.51 40.59 -11.77
N ARG A 1165 21.42 39.81 -11.85
CA ARG A 1165 20.65 39.55 -13.09
C ARG A 1165 19.24 40.14 -13.09
N GLY A 1166 18.76 40.66 -11.96
CA GLY A 1166 17.57 41.51 -11.87
C GLY A 1166 17.99 42.92 -11.47
N SER A 1167 17.56 43.91 -12.23
CA SER A 1167 17.84 45.34 -12.05
C SER A 1167 17.69 45.83 -10.61
N GLU A 1168 18.59 46.75 -10.26
CA GLU A 1168 18.65 47.62 -9.08
C GLU A 1168 17.27 48.01 -8.52
N GLU A 1169 16.97 47.60 -7.28
CA GLU A 1169 16.41 48.46 -6.21
C GLU A 1169 16.43 47.70 -4.86
N ASP A 1170 17.23 48.25 -3.94
CA ASP A 1170 17.28 48.17 -2.47
C ASP A 1170 16.92 46.89 -1.67
N VAL A 1171 17.90 46.40 -0.91
CA VAL A 1171 17.96 46.39 0.58
C VAL A 1171 19.03 45.37 1.02
N ALA A 1172 19.95 45.86 1.88
CA ALA A 1172 21.07 45.13 2.47
C ALA A 1172 20.62 44.24 3.64
N ILE A 1173 21.16 43.01 3.73
CA ILE A 1173 21.01 42.13 4.89
C ILE A 1173 22.41 41.90 5.48
N SER A 1174 22.61 42.35 6.71
CA SER A 1174 23.81 42.08 7.52
C SER A 1174 23.54 41.00 8.56
N GLY A 1175 24.36 39.94 8.52
CA GLY A 1175 24.88 39.17 9.66
C GLY A 1175 23.90 38.44 10.55
#